data_AF-A0A011NIG4-F1
#
_entry.id   AF-A0A011NIG4-F1
#
_cell.length_a   1.000
_cell.length_b   1.000
_cell.length_c   1.000
_cell.angle_alpha   90.00
_cell.angle_beta   90.00
_cell.angle_gamma   90.00
#
_symmetry.space_group_name_H-M   'P 1'
#
loop_
_entity.id
_entity.type
_entity.pdbx_description
1 polymer ?
#
loop_
_entity_poly.entity_id
_entity_poly.type
_entity_poly.pdbx_seq_one_letter_code
_entity_poly.pdbx_strand_id
1 'polypeptide(L)'
;MIEVSNIATHLLVTGGLLSVLVLGFLALFLVPGVIHWFRLRNILSGVGSLEAKTSPGDFKKLFMRDKQLAHLWAEYSESLHVQREERDGQMQVVAVRSTIAADTYFNEQFVVDSRLRTEFFKHLPGIFTGLGIIGTFTGLIEGLRRFQVSENAATVRASLESLMHAVGEAFLISAAAITAAMAVTFLEKLLLAALYRKTEAIAHGIDARFEAGAGEEYLSRLVNASEASASQSKILKDALVKELGDILRELTASQLSTGQQLHAQLAQRIEESTNRQVEAAREDNQVLGDIIAGSIEKSLKGPLDKIANSVETASGDQSATAVKMLNDIMVSFSQRLNDLFGGQINGINELNKQTAQGMQDAVASLNALVGKLEESGKKTTDDMAAQMAASIRAMEERQASINTQTEEFVDQIRQLVQSSQAETQQKLQATLDSIGQQMTTILSKLSESQAKVFEDNRAREQSMADRASNAVSEMTGSVEAAVKEISAASQTMAQSVSTLTAATASTVDKMSAGANRLDTAATNFAAAGDRVTSAMGQAATVSGKLTELSGALTTSSGALQEALRDYKSQRDAVSALLGDVRATVELAKKEVSLTGDVLQRIETSTTKLSQAQKAADEYLDGVSQVLADSSDAFRESVVSTLAKVNHDFHTKLSSAVGLLSTAVQELEVTLGGSLAARR
;
A
#
# COMPACT_ATOMS: atom_id res chain seq x y z
N MET A 1 -11.95 61.11 23.15
CA MET A 1 -11.67 60.32 24.37
C MET A 1 -13.00 59.85 24.90
N ILE A 2 -13.29 58.54 24.81
CA ILE A 2 -14.54 57.96 25.33
C ILE A 2 -14.36 57.87 26.84
N GLU A 3 -15.23 58.52 27.62
CA GLU A 3 -15.21 58.46 29.09
C GLU A 3 -15.51 57.03 29.55
N VAL A 4 -14.45 56.30 29.88
CA VAL A 4 -14.51 54.88 30.34
C VAL A 4 -15.19 54.75 31.72
N SER A 5 -15.49 55.86 32.41
CA SER A 5 -15.98 55.85 33.80
C SER A 5 -17.45 55.47 33.97
N ASN A 6 -18.26 55.47 32.89
CA ASN A 6 -19.70 55.16 32.95
C ASN A 6 -20.09 53.81 32.31
N ILE A 7 -19.13 53.02 31.83
CA ILE A 7 -19.41 51.72 31.20
C ILE A 7 -19.59 50.66 32.30
N ALA A 8 -20.66 49.86 32.22
CA ALA A 8 -20.91 48.82 33.20
C ALA A 8 -19.73 47.83 33.29
N THR A 9 -19.34 47.45 34.49
CA THR A 9 -18.16 46.60 34.75
C THR A 9 -18.19 45.27 33.99
N HIS A 10 -19.37 44.68 33.81
CA HIS A 10 -19.50 43.44 33.04
C HIS A 10 -19.15 43.63 31.55
N LEU A 11 -19.55 44.77 30.96
CA LEU A 11 -19.23 45.13 29.57
C LEU A 11 -17.72 45.29 29.36
N LEU A 12 -17.04 45.94 30.29
CA LEU A 12 -15.59 46.11 30.26
C LEU A 12 -14.85 44.78 30.38
N VAL A 13 -15.33 43.88 31.25
CA VAL A 13 -14.72 42.55 31.44
C VAL A 13 -14.90 41.68 30.19
N THR A 14 -16.13 41.55 29.67
CA THR A 14 -16.38 40.71 28.49
C THR A 14 -15.77 41.30 27.22
N GLY A 15 -15.87 42.61 27.03
CA GLY A 15 -15.23 43.31 25.91
C GLY A 15 -13.69 43.23 25.98
N GLY A 16 -13.12 43.33 27.19
CA GLY A 16 -11.69 43.13 27.42
C GLY A 16 -11.24 41.72 27.08
N LEU A 17 -11.96 40.69 27.55
CA LEU A 17 -11.70 39.28 27.20
C LEU A 17 -11.77 39.03 25.69
N LEU A 18 -12.81 39.53 25.02
CA LEU A 18 -12.94 39.42 23.57
C LEU A 18 -11.76 40.10 22.85
N SER A 19 -11.35 41.29 23.30
CA SER A 19 -10.20 42.01 22.73
C SER A 19 -8.89 41.26 22.93
N VAL A 20 -8.68 40.65 24.10
CA VAL A 20 -7.50 39.81 24.39
C VAL A 20 -7.48 38.59 23.47
N LEU A 21 -8.62 37.94 23.23
CA LEU A 21 -8.69 36.81 22.31
C LEU A 21 -8.43 37.20 20.86
N VAL A 22 -8.94 38.35 20.40
CA VAL A 22 -8.66 38.88 19.06
C VAL A 22 -7.17 39.20 18.92
N LEU A 23 -6.58 39.90 19.90
CA LEU A 23 -5.15 40.21 19.91
C LEU A 23 -4.30 38.93 19.97
N GLY A 24 -4.73 37.94 20.76
CA GLY A 24 -4.11 36.63 20.82
C GLY A 24 -4.14 35.91 19.47
N PHE A 25 -5.28 35.92 18.77
CA PHE A 25 -5.39 35.39 17.42
C PHE A 25 -4.46 36.10 16.43
N LEU A 26 -4.44 37.43 16.46
CA LEU A 26 -3.58 38.21 15.57
C LEU A 26 -2.09 37.91 15.82
N ALA A 27 -1.66 37.92 17.09
CA ALA A 27 -0.26 37.77 17.46
C ALA A 27 0.26 36.32 17.36
N LEU A 28 -0.56 35.34 17.72
CA LEU A 28 -0.12 33.93 17.83
C LEU A 28 -0.48 33.10 16.59
N PHE A 29 -1.49 33.48 15.82
CA PHE A 29 -1.93 32.75 14.63
C PHE A 29 -1.74 33.54 13.34
N LEU A 30 -2.36 34.72 13.21
CA LEU A 30 -2.42 35.44 11.93
C LEU A 30 -1.05 35.96 11.49
N VAL A 31 -0.33 36.67 12.37
CA VAL A 31 1.00 37.22 12.05
C VAL A 31 2.02 36.09 11.79
N PRO A 32 2.17 35.06 12.65
CA PRO A 32 3.06 33.94 12.37
C PRO A 32 2.67 33.18 11.09
N GLY A 33 1.38 32.99 10.83
CA GLY A 33 0.89 32.30 9.65
C GLY A 33 1.14 33.08 8.35
N VAL A 34 0.96 34.41 8.35
CA VAL A 34 1.31 35.27 7.20
C VAL A 34 2.82 35.29 6.97
N ILE A 35 3.64 35.39 8.03
CA ILE A 35 5.10 35.27 7.90
C ILE A 35 5.47 33.91 7.30
N HIS A 36 4.86 32.83 7.77
CA HIS A 36 5.09 31.49 7.25
C HIS A 36 4.64 31.36 5.78
N TRP A 37 3.53 32.00 5.40
CA TRP A 37 3.06 32.06 4.02
C TRP A 37 4.09 32.71 3.09
N PHE A 38 4.71 33.83 3.49
CA PHE A 38 5.80 34.43 2.73
C PHE A 38 7.02 33.52 2.65
N ARG A 39 7.35 32.80 3.73
CA ARG A 39 8.46 31.83 3.73
C ARG A 39 8.21 30.68 2.75
N LEU A 40 7.06 30.03 2.82
CA LEU A 40 6.69 28.97 1.88
C LEU A 40 6.63 29.48 0.44
N ARG A 41 6.17 30.72 0.22
CA ARG A 41 6.21 31.34 -1.12
C ARG A 41 7.64 31.48 -1.65
N ASN A 42 8.58 31.92 -0.81
CA ASN A 42 9.99 32.06 -1.20
C ASN A 42 10.64 30.69 -1.46
N ILE A 43 10.32 29.69 -0.65
CA ILE A 43 10.80 28.31 -0.85
C ILE A 43 10.24 27.74 -2.14
N LEU A 44 8.93 27.86 -2.38
CA LEU A 44 8.28 27.39 -3.60
C LEU A 44 8.90 28.03 -4.85
N SER A 45 9.14 29.35 -4.82
CA SER A 45 9.83 30.05 -5.91
C SER A 45 11.27 29.56 -6.08
N GLY A 46 11.97 29.27 -4.99
CA GLY A 46 13.31 28.70 -5.00
C GLY A 46 13.33 27.32 -5.64
N VAL A 47 12.46 26.41 -5.19
CA VAL A 47 12.30 25.06 -5.74
C VAL A 47 11.98 25.10 -7.24
N GLY A 48 11.09 26.01 -7.66
CA GLY A 48 10.78 26.21 -9.08
C GLY A 48 11.96 26.69 -9.92
N SER A 49 12.87 27.47 -9.34
CA SER A 49 14.06 28.00 -10.03
C SER A 49 15.22 27.01 -10.18
N LEU A 50 15.21 25.88 -9.47
CA LEU A 50 16.24 24.86 -9.57
C LEU A 50 16.01 23.97 -10.80
N GLU A 51 17.08 23.61 -11.51
CA GLU A 51 17.02 22.73 -12.68
C GLU A 51 16.83 21.25 -12.27
N ALA A 52 16.39 20.42 -13.22
CA ALA A 52 16.06 19.00 -13.01
C ALA A 52 17.24 18.08 -12.63
N LYS A 53 18.46 18.62 -12.48
CA LYS A 53 19.67 17.89 -12.06
C LYS A 53 20.44 18.61 -10.95
N THR A 54 19.76 19.45 -10.20
CA THR A 54 20.39 20.23 -9.13
C THR A 54 20.81 19.33 -7.97
N SER A 55 22.00 19.57 -7.43
CA SER A 55 22.50 18.86 -6.24
C SER A 55 21.55 19.04 -5.03
N PRO A 56 21.36 17.99 -4.21
CA PRO A 56 20.62 18.09 -2.94
C PRO A 56 21.15 19.21 -2.00
N GLY A 57 22.41 19.63 -2.18
CA GLY A 57 23.03 20.72 -1.42
C GLY A 57 22.42 22.10 -1.68
N ASP A 58 21.86 22.36 -2.87
CA ASP A 58 21.26 23.66 -3.18
C ASP A 58 19.85 23.79 -2.62
N PHE A 59 19.10 22.69 -2.57
CA PHE A 59 17.84 22.63 -1.83
C PHE A 59 18.07 22.88 -0.33
N LYS A 60 19.14 22.32 0.27
CA LYS A 60 19.48 22.58 1.68
C LYS A 60 19.57 24.08 1.98
N LYS A 61 20.17 24.88 1.09
CA LYS A 61 20.27 26.34 1.25
C LYS A 61 18.91 27.05 1.29
N LEU A 62 17.92 26.54 0.56
CA LEU A 62 16.55 27.09 0.56
C LEU A 62 15.84 26.87 1.90
N PHE A 63 16.05 25.71 2.53
CA PHE A 63 15.39 25.34 3.80
C PHE A 63 16.15 25.81 5.04
N MET A 64 17.46 26.08 4.96
CA MET A 64 18.32 26.47 6.10
C MET A 64 17.86 27.72 6.86
N ARG A 65 17.06 28.59 6.25
CA ARG A 65 16.50 29.79 6.92
C ARG A 65 15.50 29.44 8.03
N ASP A 66 14.96 28.23 8.05
CA ASP A 66 13.99 27.79 9.04
C ASP A 66 14.39 26.44 9.64
N LYS A 67 14.60 26.39 10.96
CA LYS A 67 15.12 25.19 11.64
C LYS A 67 14.23 23.96 11.43
N GLN A 68 12.91 24.14 11.44
CA GLN A 68 11.97 23.03 11.31
C GLN A 68 11.95 22.51 9.87
N LEU A 69 11.86 23.41 8.88
CA LEU A 69 11.90 23.00 7.47
C LEU A 69 13.27 22.45 7.06
N ALA A 70 14.36 22.97 7.64
CA ALA A 70 15.70 22.44 7.44
C ALA A 70 15.86 21.01 7.99
N HIS A 71 15.20 20.70 9.11
CA HIS A 71 15.18 19.35 9.66
C HIS A 71 14.38 18.39 8.77
N LEU A 72 13.18 18.79 8.32
CA LEU A 72 12.38 18.00 7.38
C LEU A 72 13.14 17.75 6.07
N TRP A 73 13.86 18.76 5.57
CA TRP A 73 14.75 18.59 4.42
C TRP A 73 15.89 17.62 4.70
N ALA A 74 16.50 17.67 5.89
CA ALA A 74 17.58 16.75 6.26
C ALA A 74 17.08 15.30 6.26
N GLU A 75 15.93 15.03 6.87
CA GLU A 75 15.32 13.69 6.89
C GLU A 75 14.93 13.22 5.48
N TYR A 76 14.30 14.09 4.68
CA TYR A 76 14.00 13.77 3.29
C TYR A 76 15.28 13.50 2.47
N SER A 77 16.34 14.27 2.70
CA SER A 77 17.60 14.11 1.97
C SER A 77 18.31 12.77 2.24
N GLU A 78 18.04 12.14 3.40
CA GLU A 78 18.52 10.78 3.69
C GLU A 78 17.80 9.71 2.86
N SER A 79 16.57 10.00 2.41
CA SER A 79 15.81 9.12 1.50
C SER A 79 16.24 9.26 0.03
N LEU A 80 17.08 10.25 -0.31
CA LEU A 80 17.59 10.44 -1.66
C LEU A 80 18.74 9.47 -1.94
N HIS A 81 18.56 8.64 -2.96
CA HIS A 81 19.56 7.67 -3.39
C HIS A 81 20.42 8.24 -4.52
N VAL A 82 21.74 8.25 -4.31
CA VAL A 82 22.72 8.73 -5.29
C VAL A 82 23.18 7.56 -6.16
N GLN A 83 22.73 7.50 -7.40
CA GLN A 83 23.17 6.49 -8.36
C GLN A 83 24.54 6.89 -8.94
N ARG A 84 25.51 5.98 -8.79
CA ARG A 84 26.85 6.12 -9.36
C ARG A 84 27.05 5.04 -10.42
N GLU A 85 27.57 5.43 -11.55
CA GLU A 85 27.96 4.53 -12.65
C GLU A 85 29.44 4.74 -12.95
N GLU A 86 30.14 3.66 -13.29
CA GLU A 86 31.54 3.72 -13.66
C GLU A 86 31.65 4.09 -15.14
N ARG A 87 32.10 5.32 -15.41
CA ARG A 87 32.48 5.78 -16.76
C ARG A 87 33.97 6.12 -16.75
N ASP A 88 34.70 5.56 -17.71
CA ASP A 88 36.14 5.79 -17.88
C ASP A 88 36.97 5.50 -16.61
N GLY A 89 36.62 4.45 -15.86
CA GLY A 89 37.33 4.03 -14.64
C GLY A 89 37.14 4.96 -13.43
N GLN A 90 36.17 5.88 -13.49
CA GLN A 90 35.78 6.74 -12.38
C GLN A 90 34.27 6.60 -12.08
N MET A 91 33.94 6.49 -10.80
CA MET A 91 32.55 6.48 -10.33
C MET A 91 31.96 7.89 -10.46
N GLN A 92 31.15 8.12 -11.49
CA GLN A 92 30.43 9.38 -11.69
C GLN A 92 28.99 9.26 -11.20
N VAL A 93 28.47 10.32 -10.59
CA VAL A 93 27.06 10.39 -10.17
C VAL A 93 26.20 10.64 -11.41
N VAL A 94 25.33 9.70 -11.75
CA VAL A 94 24.49 9.75 -12.96
C VAL A 94 23.13 10.40 -12.67
N ALA A 95 22.53 10.06 -11.53
CA ALA A 95 21.24 10.58 -11.12
C ALA A 95 21.09 10.54 -9.58
N VAL A 96 20.31 11.47 -9.05
CA VAL A 96 19.81 11.41 -7.66
C VAL A 96 18.33 11.12 -7.73
N ARG A 97 17.90 10.05 -7.07
CA ARG A 97 16.53 9.53 -7.14
C ARG A 97 15.86 9.51 -5.79
N SER A 98 14.56 9.73 -5.77
CA SER A 98 13.78 9.64 -4.53
C SER A 98 13.30 8.21 -4.30
N THR A 99 13.50 7.71 -3.08
CA THR A 99 12.95 6.40 -2.65
C THR A 99 11.56 6.54 -2.02
N ILE A 100 11.23 7.73 -1.50
CA ILE A 100 9.97 8.06 -0.81
C ILE A 100 9.44 9.38 -1.39
N ALA A 101 8.11 9.57 -1.44
CA ALA A 101 7.52 10.83 -1.87
C ALA A 101 7.78 11.95 -0.86
N ALA A 102 8.10 13.16 -1.35
CA ALA A 102 8.40 14.32 -0.51
C ALA A 102 7.24 14.70 0.42
N ASP A 103 5.99 14.43 0.03
CA ASP A 103 4.79 14.67 0.84
C ASP A 103 4.82 13.92 2.19
N THR A 104 5.56 12.80 2.28
CA THR A 104 5.74 12.07 3.55
C THR A 104 6.37 12.95 4.64
N TYR A 105 7.30 13.83 4.25
CA TYR A 105 8.01 14.74 5.15
C TYR A 105 7.43 16.16 5.11
N PHE A 106 7.03 16.62 3.93
CA PHE A 106 6.48 17.95 3.68
C PHE A 106 4.95 17.93 3.61
N ASN A 107 4.29 17.34 4.60
CA ASN A 107 2.83 17.34 4.70
C ASN A 107 2.26 18.53 5.51
N GLU A 108 0.94 18.68 5.44
CA GLU A 108 0.16 19.69 6.16
C GLU A 108 0.40 19.66 7.68
N GLN A 109 0.55 18.46 8.27
CA GLN A 109 0.68 18.28 9.70
C GLN A 109 2.01 18.84 10.24
N PHE A 110 3.13 18.49 9.60
CA PHE A 110 4.46 18.89 10.06
C PHE A 110 4.84 20.30 9.63
N VAL A 111 4.40 20.75 8.46
CA VAL A 111 4.75 22.06 7.92
C VAL A 111 3.86 23.17 8.49
N VAL A 112 2.56 22.92 8.62
CA VAL A 112 1.57 23.96 8.95
C VAL A 112 0.96 23.77 10.34
N ASP A 113 0.36 22.61 10.63
CA ASP A 113 -0.45 22.42 11.84
C ASP A 113 0.36 22.49 13.13
N SER A 114 1.48 21.77 13.19
CA SER A 114 2.38 21.76 14.34
C SER A 114 2.90 23.17 14.68
N ARG A 115 3.13 23.98 13.64
CA ARG A 115 3.70 25.32 13.79
C ARG A 115 2.68 26.36 14.24
N LEU A 116 1.48 26.34 13.65
CA LEU A 116 0.43 27.31 13.93
C LEU A 116 -0.51 26.86 15.05
N ARG A 117 -0.30 25.67 15.62
CA ARG A 117 -1.14 25.07 16.69
C ARG A 117 -2.62 25.12 16.29
N THR A 118 -2.91 24.71 15.06
CA THR A 118 -4.20 24.90 14.41
C THR A 118 -5.35 24.30 15.22
N GLU A 119 -5.11 23.19 15.92
CA GLU A 119 -6.07 22.58 16.86
C GLU A 119 -6.64 23.55 17.89
N PHE A 120 -5.83 24.40 18.52
CA PHE A 120 -6.34 25.37 19.50
C PHE A 120 -7.26 26.39 18.84
N PHE A 121 -6.86 26.91 17.68
CA PHE A 121 -7.58 27.96 16.97
C PHE A 121 -8.88 27.47 16.33
N LYS A 122 -9.00 26.17 16.00
CA LYS A 122 -10.26 25.55 15.57
C LYS A 122 -11.39 25.73 16.60
N HIS A 123 -11.07 25.80 17.89
CA HIS A 123 -12.05 25.99 18.96
C HIS A 123 -12.30 27.46 19.32
N LEU A 124 -11.44 28.38 18.86
CA LEU A 124 -11.50 29.78 19.21
C LEU A 124 -12.83 30.47 18.81
N PRO A 125 -13.45 30.19 17.65
CA PRO A 125 -14.77 30.71 17.32
C PRO A 125 -15.85 30.32 18.34
N GLY A 126 -15.79 29.10 18.87
CA GLY A 126 -16.70 28.63 19.92
C GLY A 126 -16.48 29.36 21.25
N ILE A 127 -15.24 29.72 21.57
CA ILE A 127 -14.91 30.52 22.75
C ILE A 127 -15.48 31.95 22.59
N PHE A 128 -15.36 32.56 21.41
CA PHE A 128 -15.95 33.86 21.12
C PHE A 128 -17.48 33.85 21.29
N THR A 129 -18.18 32.88 20.70
CA THR A 129 -19.64 32.79 20.83
C THR A 129 -20.07 32.51 22.27
N GLY A 130 -19.37 31.63 22.98
CA GLY A 130 -19.60 31.37 24.41
C GLY A 130 -19.45 32.62 25.27
N LEU A 131 -18.40 33.41 25.07
CA LEU A 131 -18.20 34.70 25.75
C LEU A 131 -19.29 35.72 25.40
N GLY A 132 -19.74 35.77 24.14
CA GLY A 132 -20.86 36.61 23.72
C GLY A 132 -22.17 36.26 24.44
N ILE A 133 -22.48 34.97 24.56
CA ILE A 133 -23.65 34.46 25.29
C ILE A 133 -23.55 34.84 26.78
N ILE A 134 -22.40 34.57 27.42
CA ILE A 134 -22.17 34.92 28.84
C ILE A 134 -22.32 36.42 29.06
N GLY A 135 -21.76 37.26 28.17
CA GLY A 135 -21.90 38.71 28.23
C GLY A 135 -23.35 39.17 28.11
N THR A 136 -24.12 38.56 27.20
CA THR A 136 -25.54 38.86 27.02
C THR A 136 -26.33 38.54 28.29
N PHE A 137 -26.17 37.32 28.83
CA PHE A 137 -26.85 36.91 30.07
C PHE A 137 -26.46 37.78 31.26
N THR A 138 -25.18 38.12 31.39
CA THR A 138 -24.72 38.98 32.49
C THR A 138 -25.32 40.38 32.41
N GLY A 139 -25.40 40.96 31.20
CA GLY A 139 -26.05 42.26 31.00
C GLY A 139 -27.56 42.24 31.25
N LEU A 140 -28.25 41.15 30.90
CA LEU A 140 -29.66 40.94 31.25
C LEU A 140 -29.87 40.84 32.77
N ILE A 141 -29.03 40.07 33.46
CA ILE A 141 -29.09 39.91 34.93
C ILE A 141 -28.89 41.26 35.61
N GLU A 142 -27.89 42.03 35.19
CA GLU A 142 -27.61 43.35 35.76
C GLU A 142 -28.72 44.37 35.44
N GLY A 143 -29.27 44.33 34.23
CA GLY A 143 -30.43 45.15 33.85
C GLY A 143 -31.65 44.86 34.72
N LEU A 144 -31.97 43.58 34.93
CA LEU A 144 -33.08 43.15 35.79
C LEU A 144 -32.85 43.50 37.26
N ARG A 145 -31.60 43.44 37.74
CA ARG A 145 -31.26 43.80 39.12
C ARG A 145 -31.48 45.29 39.41
N ARG A 146 -31.33 46.15 38.40
CA ARG A 146 -31.55 47.60 38.50
C ARG A 146 -33.00 48.00 38.27
N PHE A 147 -33.85 47.09 37.82
CA PHE A 147 -35.26 47.35 37.59
C PHE A 147 -36.00 47.53 38.92
N GLN A 148 -36.59 48.71 39.12
CA GLN A 148 -37.39 49.04 40.30
C GLN A 148 -38.87 49.11 39.93
N VAL A 149 -39.69 48.40 40.71
CA VAL A 149 -41.17 48.47 40.66
C VAL A 149 -41.62 49.50 41.70
N SER A 150 -42.29 50.56 41.26
CA SER A 150 -42.77 51.66 42.11
C SER A 150 -44.17 52.10 41.66
N GLU A 151 -44.97 52.67 42.57
CA GLU A 151 -46.27 53.28 42.24
C GLU A 151 -46.10 54.58 41.43
N ASN A 152 -44.91 55.18 41.44
CA ASN A 152 -44.61 56.37 40.65
C ASN A 152 -44.25 56.01 39.20
N ALA A 153 -45.13 56.40 38.26
CA ALA A 153 -44.96 56.16 36.83
C ALA A 153 -43.65 56.73 36.26
N ALA A 154 -43.11 57.82 36.81
CA ALA A 154 -41.84 58.38 36.36
C ALA A 154 -40.64 57.48 36.72
N THR A 155 -40.66 56.88 37.92
CA THR A 155 -39.61 55.96 38.39
C THR A 155 -39.62 54.65 37.62
N VAL A 156 -40.80 54.12 37.31
CA VAL A 156 -40.95 52.92 36.47
C VAL A 156 -40.49 53.19 35.03
N ARG A 157 -40.81 54.36 34.46
CA ARG A 157 -40.34 54.71 33.11
C ARG A 157 -38.80 54.81 33.04
N ALA A 158 -38.18 55.45 34.03
CA ALA A 158 -36.72 55.56 34.11
C ALA A 158 -36.04 54.19 34.34
N SER A 159 -36.63 53.32 35.17
CA SER A 159 -36.10 51.97 35.39
C SER A 159 -36.24 51.08 34.15
N LEU A 160 -37.33 51.25 33.37
CA LEU A 160 -37.54 50.55 32.10
C LEU A 160 -36.57 51.04 31.02
N GLU A 161 -36.30 52.34 30.94
CA GLU A 161 -35.30 52.92 30.04
C GLU A 161 -33.89 52.40 30.34
N SER A 162 -33.52 52.36 31.63
CA SER A 162 -32.24 51.77 32.06
C SER A 162 -32.13 50.27 31.74
N LEU A 163 -33.23 49.51 31.89
CA LEU A 163 -33.27 48.10 31.54
C LEU A 163 -33.08 47.91 30.02
N MET A 164 -33.77 48.69 29.20
CA MET A 164 -33.66 48.63 27.74
C MET A 164 -32.26 48.99 27.25
N HIS A 165 -31.61 49.98 27.87
CA HIS A 165 -30.21 50.29 27.57
C HIS A 165 -29.26 49.15 27.95
N ALA A 166 -29.39 48.58 29.15
CA ALA A 166 -28.53 47.46 29.59
C ALA A 166 -28.70 46.22 28.69
N VAL A 167 -29.94 45.90 28.31
CA VAL A 167 -30.25 44.81 27.37
C VAL A 167 -29.62 45.10 26.00
N GLY A 168 -29.80 46.32 25.48
CA GLY A 168 -29.26 46.74 24.18
C GLY A 168 -27.74 46.64 24.09
N GLU A 169 -27.03 47.14 25.11
CA GLU A 169 -25.56 47.04 25.19
C GLU A 169 -25.08 45.58 25.27
N ALA A 170 -25.79 44.73 26.01
CA ALA A 170 -25.48 43.31 26.12
C ALA A 170 -25.63 42.57 24.78
N PHE A 171 -26.65 42.92 23.97
CA PHE A 171 -26.81 42.39 22.62
C PHE A 171 -25.70 42.86 21.67
N LEU A 172 -25.23 44.11 21.78
CA LEU A 172 -24.13 44.62 20.96
C LEU A 172 -22.83 43.85 21.22
N ILE A 173 -22.53 43.46 22.47
CA ILE A 173 -21.38 42.60 22.77
C ILE A 173 -21.51 41.25 22.08
N SER A 174 -22.70 40.64 22.12
CA SER A 174 -22.96 39.36 21.46
C SER A 174 -22.75 39.46 19.95
N ALA A 175 -23.28 40.52 19.33
CA ALA A 175 -23.09 40.78 17.91
C ALA A 175 -21.61 40.97 17.55
N ALA A 176 -20.86 41.71 18.36
CA ALA A 176 -19.42 41.89 18.19
C ALA A 176 -18.66 40.56 18.35
N ALA A 177 -19.02 39.73 19.33
CA ALA A 177 -18.40 38.43 19.56
C ALA A 177 -18.66 37.46 18.40
N ILE A 178 -19.89 37.40 17.88
CA ILE A 178 -20.25 36.56 16.73
C ILE A 178 -19.52 37.05 15.46
N THR A 179 -19.47 38.37 15.25
CA THR A 179 -18.77 38.94 14.10
C THR A 179 -17.27 38.67 14.18
N ALA A 180 -16.67 38.79 15.37
CA ALA A 180 -15.28 38.40 15.60
C ALA A 180 -15.05 36.90 15.36
N ALA A 181 -15.94 36.03 15.84
CA ALA A 181 -15.87 34.58 15.59
C ALA A 181 -15.90 34.25 14.10
N MET A 182 -16.80 34.89 13.34
CA MET A 182 -16.92 34.70 11.89
C MET A 182 -15.68 35.22 11.16
N ALA A 183 -15.18 36.42 11.51
CA ALA A 183 -13.99 36.99 10.91
C ALA A 183 -12.74 36.13 11.19
N VAL A 184 -12.56 35.67 12.42
CA VAL A 184 -11.48 34.77 12.83
C VAL A 184 -11.56 33.46 12.05
N THR A 185 -12.73 32.83 11.99
CA THR A 185 -12.93 31.57 11.24
C THR A 185 -12.61 31.76 9.75
N PHE A 186 -13.09 32.83 9.14
CA PHE A 186 -12.85 33.11 7.73
C PHE A 186 -11.36 33.32 7.43
N LEU A 187 -10.68 34.17 8.23
CA LEU A 187 -9.25 34.43 8.08
C LEU A 187 -8.40 33.18 8.36
N GLU A 188 -8.76 32.40 9.38
CA GLU A 188 -8.13 31.12 9.70
C GLU A 188 -8.19 30.16 8.52
N LYS A 189 -9.39 29.88 7.99
CA LYS A 189 -9.57 28.94 6.88
C LYS A 189 -8.93 29.42 5.60
N LEU A 190 -9.01 30.71 5.29
CA LEU A 190 -8.37 31.28 4.11
C LEU A 190 -6.84 31.13 4.17
N LEU A 191 -6.24 31.42 5.33
CA LEU A 191 -4.79 31.31 5.52
C LEU A 191 -4.34 29.84 5.48
N LEU A 192 -5.04 28.93 6.18
CA LEU A 192 -4.70 27.51 6.18
C LEU A 192 -4.80 26.90 4.78
N ALA A 193 -5.89 27.14 4.05
CA ALA A 193 -6.02 26.67 2.67
C ALA A 193 -4.88 27.18 1.76
N ALA A 194 -4.45 28.43 1.94
CA ALA A 194 -3.33 28.99 1.19
C ALA A 194 -1.97 28.37 1.59
N LEU A 195 -1.79 28.00 2.86
CA LEU A 195 -0.59 27.33 3.35
C LEU A 195 -0.52 25.88 2.90
N TYR A 196 -1.60 25.10 3.06
CA TYR A 196 -1.69 23.71 2.62
C TYR A 196 -1.40 23.56 1.12
N ARG A 197 -2.05 24.38 0.28
CA ARG A 197 -1.78 24.39 -1.17
C ARG A 197 -0.32 24.70 -1.52
N LYS A 198 0.35 25.54 -0.73
CA LYS A 198 1.78 25.83 -0.94
C LYS A 198 2.66 24.69 -0.48
N THR A 199 2.34 24.04 0.63
CA THR A 199 3.03 22.86 1.14
C THR A 199 2.98 21.74 0.12
N GLU A 200 1.80 21.42 -0.41
CA GLU A 200 1.60 20.42 -1.48
C GLU A 200 2.39 20.80 -2.74
N ALA A 201 2.32 22.06 -3.17
CA ALA A 201 3.09 22.53 -4.33
C ALA A 201 4.62 22.46 -4.10
N ILE A 202 5.11 22.63 -2.87
CA ILE A 202 6.52 22.44 -2.53
C ILE A 202 6.87 20.96 -2.61
N ALA A 203 6.07 20.07 -2.01
CA ALA A 203 6.29 18.63 -2.06
C ALA A 203 6.35 18.13 -3.51
N HIS A 204 5.35 18.48 -4.34
CA HIS A 204 5.37 18.17 -5.77
C HIS A 204 6.53 18.82 -6.52
N GLY A 205 6.89 20.06 -6.17
CA GLY A 205 8.03 20.74 -6.77
C GLY A 205 9.36 20.06 -6.45
N ILE A 206 9.49 19.45 -5.27
CA ILE A 206 10.64 18.63 -4.89
C ILE A 206 10.62 17.32 -5.66
N ASP A 207 9.51 16.58 -5.65
CA ASP A 207 9.37 15.29 -6.34
C ASP A 207 9.57 15.41 -7.85
N ALA A 208 9.14 16.52 -8.48
CA ALA A 208 9.38 16.77 -9.90
C ALA A 208 10.87 16.95 -10.28
N ARG A 209 11.76 17.08 -9.29
CA ARG A 209 13.21 17.27 -9.49
C ARG A 209 14.03 16.02 -9.18
N PHE A 210 13.42 14.99 -8.59
CA PHE A 210 14.07 13.71 -8.31
C PHE A 210 13.28 12.59 -8.97
N GLU A 211 13.91 11.81 -9.84
CA GLU A 211 13.25 10.65 -10.44
C GLU A 211 12.89 9.62 -9.35
N ALA A 212 11.65 9.14 -9.34
CA ALA A 212 11.19 8.08 -8.44
C ALA A 212 11.67 6.69 -8.91
N GLY A 213 11.41 5.65 -8.12
CA GLY A 213 11.55 4.26 -8.57
C GLY A 213 12.96 3.68 -8.52
N ALA A 214 13.86 4.22 -7.68
CA ALA A 214 15.19 3.67 -7.49
C ALA A 214 15.15 2.17 -7.12
N GLY A 215 14.24 1.76 -6.22
CA GLY A 215 14.10 0.37 -5.79
C GLY A 215 13.61 -0.57 -6.88
N GLU A 216 12.62 -0.15 -7.68
CA GLU A 216 12.04 -0.95 -8.76
C GLU A 216 13.05 -1.20 -9.88
N GLU A 217 13.88 -0.21 -10.22
CA GLU A 217 14.96 -0.39 -11.18
C GLU A 217 16.06 -1.31 -10.63
N TYR A 218 16.44 -1.20 -9.35
CA TYR A 218 17.40 -2.14 -8.76
C TYR A 218 16.87 -3.58 -8.79
N LEU A 219 15.58 -3.77 -8.50
CA LEU A 219 14.93 -5.08 -8.64
C LEU A 219 14.93 -5.55 -10.09
N SER A 220 14.60 -4.67 -11.05
CA SER A 220 14.66 -5.00 -12.47
C SER A 220 16.08 -5.34 -12.94
N ARG A 221 17.10 -4.56 -12.54
CA ARG A 221 18.52 -4.83 -12.85
C ARG A 221 18.97 -6.15 -12.21
N LEU A 222 18.55 -6.44 -10.97
CA LEU A 222 18.85 -7.69 -10.30
C LEU A 222 18.20 -8.87 -11.02
N VAL A 223 16.94 -8.74 -11.44
CA VAL A 223 16.24 -9.75 -12.24
C VAL A 223 16.94 -9.95 -13.59
N ASN A 224 17.26 -8.86 -14.31
CA ASN A 224 17.96 -8.94 -15.59
C ASN A 224 19.35 -9.57 -15.44
N ALA A 225 20.11 -9.21 -14.40
CA ALA A 225 21.40 -9.83 -14.10
C ALA A 225 21.25 -11.32 -13.75
N SER A 226 20.19 -11.68 -13.02
CA SER A 226 19.86 -13.08 -12.70
C SER A 226 19.46 -13.86 -13.95
N GLU A 227 18.64 -13.30 -14.84
CA GLU A 227 18.26 -13.90 -16.13
C GLU A 227 19.48 -14.07 -17.04
N ALA A 228 20.34 -13.04 -17.12
CA ALA A 228 21.59 -13.09 -17.87
C ALA A 228 22.53 -14.17 -17.29
N SER A 229 22.65 -14.27 -15.97
CA SER A 229 23.45 -15.30 -15.30
C SER A 229 22.89 -16.71 -15.53
N ALA A 230 21.56 -16.88 -15.49
CA ALA A 230 20.91 -18.15 -15.81
C ALA A 230 21.14 -18.55 -17.28
N SER A 231 21.04 -17.59 -18.20
CA SER A 231 21.34 -17.78 -19.62
C SER A 231 22.82 -18.15 -19.85
N GLN A 232 23.75 -17.42 -19.24
CA GLN A 232 25.17 -17.72 -19.30
C GLN A 232 25.50 -19.08 -18.68
N SER A 233 24.85 -19.45 -17.57
CA SER A 233 25.01 -20.77 -16.96
C SER A 233 24.50 -21.88 -17.87
N LYS A 234 23.40 -21.65 -18.60
CA LYS A 234 22.91 -22.58 -19.61
C LYS A 234 23.89 -22.72 -20.77
N ILE A 235 24.41 -21.61 -21.30
CA ILE A 235 25.42 -21.62 -22.37
C ILE A 235 26.68 -22.34 -21.91
N LEU A 236 27.17 -22.05 -20.71
CA LEU A 236 28.32 -22.72 -20.12
C LEU A 236 28.06 -24.22 -19.96
N LYS A 237 26.88 -24.60 -19.46
CA LYS A 237 26.47 -26.01 -19.34
C LYS A 237 26.45 -26.70 -20.71
N ASP A 238 25.84 -26.08 -21.70
CA ASP A 238 25.70 -26.67 -23.04
C ASP A 238 27.06 -26.75 -23.75
N ALA A 239 27.93 -25.74 -23.60
CA ALA A 239 29.31 -25.75 -24.09
C ALA A 239 30.12 -26.83 -23.40
N LEU A 240 30.05 -26.93 -22.06
CA LEU A 240 30.74 -27.96 -21.28
C LEU A 240 30.26 -29.37 -21.67
N VAL A 241 28.95 -29.59 -21.78
CA VAL A 241 28.37 -30.89 -22.16
C VAL A 241 28.78 -31.27 -23.58
N LYS A 242 28.80 -30.30 -24.51
CA LYS A 242 29.24 -30.53 -25.87
C LYS A 242 30.72 -30.86 -25.94
N GLU A 243 31.58 -30.06 -25.32
CA GLU A 243 33.03 -30.25 -25.34
C GLU A 243 33.45 -31.55 -24.63
N LEU A 244 32.84 -31.86 -23.49
CA LEU A 244 33.05 -33.14 -22.81
C LEU A 244 32.53 -34.32 -23.63
N GLY A 245 31.38 -34.16 -24.30
CA GLY A 245 30.80 -35.16 -25.19
C GLY A 245 31.66 -35.42 -26.44
N ASP A 246 32.23 -34.36 -27.01
CA ASP A 246 33.14 -34.43 -28.16
C ASP A 246 34.45 -35.11 -27.75
N ILE A 247 35.05 -34.74 -26.61
CA ILE A 247 36.24 -35.40 -26.05
C ILE A 247 35.98 -36.89 -25.80
N LEU A 248 34.84 -37.25 -25.20
CA LEU A 248 34.50 -38.65 -24.93
C LEU A 248 34.28 -39.44 -26.23
N ARG A 249 33.64 -38.84 -27.24
CA ARG A 249 33.47 -39.46 -28.56
C ARG A 249 34.80 -39.63 -29.29
N GLU A 250 35.68 -38.65 -29.23
CA GLU A 250 37.00 -38.69 -29.84
C GLU A 250 37.91 -39.73 -29.16
N LEU A 251 37.89 -39.81 -27.83
CA LEU A 251 38.57 -40.88 -27.08
C LEU A 251 38.03 -42.26 -27.44
N THR A 252 36.70 -42.41 -27.56
CA THR A 252 36.07 -43.68 -27.92
C THR A 252 36.39 -44.06 -29.37
N ALA A 253 36.36 -43.10 -30.30
CA ALA A 253 36.72 -43.31 -31.70
C ALA A 253 38.21 -43.64 -31.87
N SER A 254 39.08 -42.97 -31.13
CA SER A 254 40.53 -43.24 -31.10
C SER A 254 40.83 -44.61 -30.49
N GLN A 255 40.13 -45.02 -29.43
CA GLN A 255 40.28 -46.37 -28.87
C GLN A 255 39.79 -47.44 -29.85
N LEU A 256 38.67 -47.20 -30.55
CA LEU A 256 38.13 -48.14 -31.52
C LEU A 256 39.02 -48.28 -32.75
N SER A 257 39.58 -47.18 -33.28
CA SER A 257 40.49 -47.22 -34.42
C SER A 257 41.82 -47.88 -34.08
N THR A 258 42.38 -47.58 -32.90
CA THR A 258 43.61 -48.22 -32.40
C THR A 258 43.36 -49.71 -32.14
N GLY A 259 42.21 -50.07 -31.57
CA GLY A 259 41.79 -51.45 -31.39
C GLY A 259 41.60 -52.19 -32.71
N GLN A 260 40.95 -51.59 -33.70
CA GLN A 260 40.78 -52.17 -35.03
C GLN A 260 42.11 -52.36 -35.76
N GLN A 261 43.06 -51.45 -35.65
CA GLN A 261 44.40 -51.61 -36.22
C GLN A 261 45.17 -52.75 -35.55
N LEU A 262 45.08 -52.89 -34.23
CA LEU A 262 45.66 -54.01 -33.49
C LEU A 262 45.04 -55.34 -33.90
N HIS A 263 43.70 -55.39 -34.05
CA HIS A 263 42.99 -56.57 -34.54
C HIS A 263 43.35 -56.92 -35.99
N ALA A 264 43.50 -55.93 -36.87
CA ALA A 264 43.89 -56.14 -38.26
C ALA A 264 45.33 -56.66 -38.38
N GLN A 265 46.28 -56.11 -37.61
CA GLN A 265 47.65 -56.61 -37.57
C GLN A 265 47.74 -58.03 -37.00
N LEU A 266 46.91 -58.35 -36.01
CA LEU A 266 46.85 -59.70 -35.43
C LEU A 266 46.24 -60.71 -36.41
N ALA A 267 45.14 -60.34 -37.09
CA ALA A 267 44.53 -61.17 -38.13
C ALA A 267 45.49 -61.41 -39.30
N GLN A 268 46.21 -60.38 -39.74
CA GLN A 268 47.18 -60.49 -40.84
C GLN A 268 48.36 -61.39 -40.47
N ARG A 269 48.88 -61.32 -39.23
CA ARG A 269 49.92 -62.25 -38.76
C ARG A 269 49.43 -63.70 -38.67
N ILE A 270 48.18 -63.91 -38.24
CA ILE A 270 47.58 -65.25 -38.15
C ILE A 270 47.34 -65.82 -39.56
N GLU A 271 46.88 -65.00 -40.51
CA GLU A 271 46.66 -65.42 -41.89
C GLU A 271 47.98 -65.72 -42.61
N GLU A 272 49.01 -64.90 -42.42
CA GLU A 272 50.35 -65.13 -42.98
C GLU A 272 51.01 -66.38 -42.37
N SER A 273 50.82 -66.65 -41.08
CA SER A 273 51.31 -67.89 -40.46
C SER A 273 50.56 -69.12 -40.95
N THR A 274 49.24 -69.01 -41.13
CA THR A 274 48.39 -70.13 -41.57
C THR A 274 48.68 -70.50 -43.03
N ASN A 275 48.83 -69.50 -43.92
CA ASN A 275 49.17 -69.75 -45.32
C ASN A 275 50.56 -70.35 -45.51
N ARG A 276 51.57 -69.90 -44.73
CA ARG A 276 52.90 -70.55 -44.75
C ARG A 276 52.85 -72.00 -44.28
N GLN A 277 52.00 -72.32 -43.31
CA GLN A 277 51.87 -73.67 -42.78
C GLN A 277 51.13 -74.62 -43.73
N VAL A 278 50.13 -74.11 -44.48
CA VAL A 278 49.39 -74.89 -45.48
C VAL A 278 50.25 -75.22 -46.70
N GLU A 279 51.09 -74.30 -47.17
CA GLU A 279 51.96 -74.58 -48.33
C GLU A 279 53.16 -75.46 -47.98
N ALA A 280 53.72 -75.33 -46.77
CA ALA A 280 54.70 -76.30 -46.27
C ALA A 280 54.11 -77.73 -46.18
N ALA A 281 52.85 -77.87 -45.77
CA ALA A 281 52.17 -79.17 -45.69
C ALA A 281 51.85 -79.78 -47.06
N ARG A 282 51.74 -78.98 -48.12
CA ARG A 282 51.56 -79.47 -49.50
C ARG A 282 52.86 -79.96 -50.12
N GLU A 283 53.95 -79.26 -49.87
CA GLU A 283 55.28 -79.61 -50.37
C GLU A 283 55.80 -80.91 -49.70
N ASP A 284 55.58 -81.06 -48.39
CA ASP A 284 55.92 -82.28 -47.63
C ASP A 284 55.16 -83.51 -48.14
N ASN A 285 53.89 -83.35 -48.52
CA ASN A 285 53.08 -84.45 -49.07
C ASN A 285 53.51 -84.85 -50.51
N GLN A 286 54.05 -83.93 -51.31
CA GLN A 286 54.61 -84.25 -52.62
C GLN A 286 55.95 -85.00 -52.50
N VAL A 287 56.82 -84.57 -51.60
CA VAL A 287 58.11 -85.23 -51.33
C VAL A 287 57.90 -86.64 -50.75
N LEU A 288 56.92 -86.80 -49.85
CA LEU A 288 56.55 -88.11 -49.33
C LEU A 288 56.00 -89.04 -50.42
N GLY A 289 55.24 -88.52 -51.39
CA GLY A 289 54.76 -89.25 -52.56
C GLY A 289 55.89 -89.76 -53.46
N ASP A 290 56.87 -88.91 -53.74
CA ASP A 290 58.04 -89.26 -54.58
C ASP A 290 58.97 -90.28 -53.90
N ILE A 291 59.17 -90.18 -52.58
CA ILE A 291 59.98 -91.13 -51.81
C ILE A 291 59.31 -92.51 -51.76
N ILE A 292 57.99 -92.57 -51.62
CA ILE A 292 57.23 -93.83 -51.60
C ILE A 292 57.22 -94.46 -53.00
N ALA A 293 56.99 -93.69 -54.07
CA ALA A 293 57.03 -94.18 -55.44
C ALA A 293 58.42 -94.72 -55.83
N GLY A 294 59.49 -93.99 -55.50
CA GLY A 294 60.88 -94.41 -55.78
C GLY A 294 61.34 -95.62 -54.95
N SER A 295 60.87 -95.74 -53.71
CA SER A 295 61.14 -96.90 -52.84
C SER A 295 60.48 -98.19 -53.35
N ILE A 296 59.25 -98.10 -53.85
CA ILE A 296 58.50 -99.22 -54.42
C ILE A 296 59.12 -99.67 -55.75
N GLU A 297 59.48 -98.72 -56.63
CA GLU A 297 60.11 -99.06 -57.92
C GLU A 297 61.48 -99.73 -57.73
N LYS A 298 62.31 -99.25 -56.79
CA LYS A 298 63.67 -99.74 -56.60
C LYS A 298 63.74 -101.02 -55.76
N SER A 299 62.79 -101.25 -54.84
CA SER A 299 62.83 -102.42 -53.94
C SER A 299 62.08 -103.64 -54.46
N LEU A 300 61.05 -103.48 -55.30
CA LEU A 300 60.25 -104.60 -55.81
C LEU A 300 60.64 -105.07 -57.22
N LYS A 301 61.21 -104.21 -58.07
CA LYS A 301 61.57 -104.55 -59.45
C LYS A 301 62.63 -105.65 -59.55
N GLY A 302 63.71 -105.54 -58.78
CA GLY A 302 64.81 -106.53 -58.79
C GLY A 302 64.41 -107.95 -58.33
N PRO A 303 63.67 -108.11 -57.23
CA PRO A 303 63.15 -109.41 -56.81
C PRO A 303 62.11 -110.00 -57.77
N LEU A 304 61.21 -109.17 -58.34
CA LEU A 304 60.19 -109.62 -59.30
C LEU A 304 60.81 -110.08 -60.63
N ASP A 305 61.84 -109.38 -61.14
CA ASP A 305 62.60 -109.80 -62.34
C ASP A 305 63.36 -111.12 -62.12
N LYS A 306 63.86 -111.36 -60.90
CA LYS A 306 64.51 -112.63 -60.53
C LYS A 306 63.51 -113.78 -60.34
N ILE A 307 62.32 -113.49 -59.82
CA ILE A 307 61.22 -114.46 -59.70
C ILE A 307 60.70 -114.86 -61.09
N ALA A 308 60.50 -113.90 -62.00
CA ALA A 308 60.05 -114.18 -63.37
C ALA A 308 61.03 -115.09 -64.13
N ASN A 309 62.34 -114.81 -64.07
CA ASN A 309 63.38 -115.64 -64.68
C ASN A 309 63.49 -117.03 -64.02
N SER A 310 63.23 -117.12 -62.71
CA SER A 310 63.30 -118.39 -61.97
C SER A 310 62.07 -119.29 -62.21
N VAL A 311 60.90 -118.71 -62.49
CA VAL A 311 59.65 -119.44 -62.83
C VAL A 311 59.68 -119.98 -64.27
N GLU A 312 60.39 -119.31 -65.18
CA GLU A 312 60.61 -119.81 -66.55
C GLU A 312 61.59 -121.00 -66.61
N THR A 313 62.50 -121.08 -65.64
CA THR A 313 63.54 -122.14 -65.58
C THR A 313 63.14 -123.33 -64.70
N ALA A 314 62.18 -123.17 -63.78
CA ALA A 314 61.65 -124.23 -62.92
C ALA A 314 60.46 -124.96 -63.58
N SER A 315 60.78 -125.64 -64.68
CA SER A 315 60.01 -126.73 -65.29
C SER A 315 59.62 -127.81 -64.27
N GLY A 316 58.66 -128.64 -64.66
CA GLY A 316 58.28 -129.88 -63.98
C GLY A 316 59.43 -130.63 -63.31
N ASP A 317 59.16 -130.96 -62.06
CA ASP A 317 59.68 -132.06 -61.26
C ASP A 317 61.21 -132.10 -60.98
N GLN A 318 61.61 -131.46 -59.87
CA GLN A 318 62.20 -132.15 -58.71
C GLN A 318 62.31 -131.21 -57.50
N SER A 319 61.64 -131.61 -56.43
CA SER A 319 61.31 -130.89 -55.19
C SER A 319 62.47 -130.60 -54.23
N ALA A 320 63.73 -130.76 -54.63
CA ALA A 320 64.91 -130.43 -53.81
C ALA A 320 65.40 -128.99 -54.01
N THR A 321 65.25 -128.43 -55.22
CA THR A 321 65.70 -127.06 -55.54
C THR A 321 64.76 -126.00 -54.93
N ALA A 322 63.48 -126.33 -54.76
CA ALA A 322 62.48 -125.46 -54.15
C ALA A 322 62.78 -125.14 -52.67
N VAL A 323 63.33 -126.09 -51.90
CA VAL A 323 63.70 -125.87 -50.49
C VAL A 323 64.94 -124.98 -50.37
N LYS A 324 65.92 -125.13 -51.26
CA LYS A 324 67.09 -124.25 -51.30
C LYS A 324 66.71 -122.83 -51.74
N MET A 325 65.79 -122.71 -52.69
CA MET A 325 65.23 -121.44 -53.14
C MET A 325 64.40 -120.74 -52.06
N LEU A 326 63.59 -121.48 -51.30
CA LEU A 326 62.85 -120.97 -50.13
C LEU A 326 63.80 -120.54 -49.01
N ASN A 327 64.91 -121.26 -48.81
CA ASN A 327 65.92 -120.88 -47.82
C ASN A 327 66.67 -119.60 -48.24
N ASP A 328 67.04 -119.45 -49.52
CA ASP A 328 67.63 -118.22 -50.05
C ASP A 328 66.64 -117.03 -50.02
N ILE A 329 65.35 -117.28 -50.24
CA ILE A 329 64.28 -116.27 -50.08
C ILE A 329 64.13 -115.89 -48.60
N MET A 330 64.18 -116.83 -47.67
CA MET A 330 64.10 -116.55 -46.22
C MET A 330 65.33 -115.83 -45.68
N VAL A 331 66.53 -116.15 -46.17
CA VAL A 331 67.77 -115.44 -45.82
C VAL A 331 67.75 -114.02 -46.40
N SER A 332 67.39 -113.87 -47.68
CA SER A 332 67.19 -112.57 -48.35
C SER A 332 66.14 -111.71 -47.64
N PHE A 333 65.03 -112.31 -47.21
CA PHE A 333 63.93 -111.62 -46.53
C PHE A 333 64.26 -111.28 -45.08
N SER A 334 64.94 -112.15 -44.33
CA SER A 334 65.41 -111.90 -42.96
C SER A 334 66.47 -110.79 -42.92
N GLN A 335 67.36 -110.76 -43.90
CA GLN A 335 68.35 -109.70 -44.05
C GLN A 335 67.70 -108.36 -44.45
N ARG A 336 66.66 -108.38 -45.31
CA ARG A 336 65.85 -107.19 -45.62
C ARG A 336 65.00 -106.71 -44.44
N LEU A 337 64.47 -107.62 -43.63
CA LEU A 337 63.70 -107.31 -42.40
C LEU A 337 64.61 -106.68 -41.33
N ASN A 338 65.84 -107.20 -41.18
CA ASN A 338 66.83 -106.63 -40.28
C ASN A 338 67.34 -105.26 -40.77
N ASP A 339 67.48 -105.06 -42.09
CA ASP A 339 67.76 -103.74 -42.69
C ASP A 339 66.58 -102.76 -42.53
N LEU A 340 65.33 -103.24 -42.59
CA LEU A 340 64.13 -102.42 -42.37
C LEU A 340 64.01 -101.95 -40.91
N PHE A 341 64.34 -102.79 -39.93
CA PHE A 341 64.33 -102.40 -38.51
C PHE A 341 65.58 -101.62 -38.08
N GLY A 342 66.76 -101.94 -38.64
CA GLY A 342 67.98 -101.13 -38.46
C GLY A 342 67.85 -99.73 -39.06
N GLY A 343 67.17 -99.60 -40.21
CA GLY A 343 66.81 -98.33 -40.83
C GLY A 343 65.78 -97.53 -40.03
N GLN A 344 64.85 -98.19 -39.32
CA GLN A 344 63.81 -97.52 -38.53
C GLN A 344 64.34 -96.94 -37.20
N ILE A 345 65.30 -97.58 -36.53
CA ILE A 345 65.97 -97.00 -35.35
C ILE A 345 66.85 -95.80 -35.73
N ASN A 346 67.52 -95.87 -36.89
CA ASN A 346 68.20 -94.71 -37.46
C ASN A 346 67.19 -93.64 -37.90
N GLY A 347 66.02 -94.02 -38.42
CA GLY A 347 64.95 -93.08 -38.78
C GLY A 347 64.33 -92.36 -37.59
N ILE A 348 64.20 -93.00 -36.42
CA ILE A 348 63.72 -92.35 -35.19
C ILE A 348 64.82 -91.46 -34.58
N ASN A 349 66.09 -91.87 -34.63
CA ASN A 349 67.20 -91.03 -34.20
C ASN A 349 67.43 -89.87 -35.18
N GLU A 350 67.21 -90.06 -36.47
CA GLU A 350 67.22 -89.04 -37.52
C GLU A 350 66.00 -88.13 -37.43
N LEU A 351 64.82 -88.62 -37.05
CA LEU A 351 63.65 -87.78 -36.76
C LEU A 351 63.84 -86.97 -35.47
N ASN A 352 64.45 -87.54 -34.42
CA ASN A 352 64.83 -86.78 -33.22
C ASN A 352 65.94 -85.78 -33.52
N LYS A 353 66.89 -86.14 -34.40
CA LYS A 353 67.93 -85.26 -34.91
C LYS A 353 67.36 -84.18 -35.83
N GLN A 354 66.38 -84.48 -36.67
CA GLN A 354 65.66 -83.54 -37.53
C GLN A 354 64.70 -82.66 -36.74
N THR A 355 64.17 -83.12 -35.62
CA THR A 355 63.35 -82.31 -34.71
C THR A 355 64.25 -81.39 -33.87
N ALA A 356 65.39 -81.89 -33.40
CA ALA A 356 66.45 -81.07 -32.82
C ALA A 356 67.05 -80.09 -33.85
N GLN A 357 67.18 -80.51 -35.11
CA GLN A 357 67.61 -79.70 -36.25
C GLN A 357 66.54 -78.68 -36.58
N GLY A 358 65.25 -79.02 -36.57
CA GLY A 358 64.14 -78.10 -36.81
C GLY A 358 64.01 -77.06 -35.70
N MET A 359 64.27 -77.44 -34.44
CA MET A 359 64.44 -76.49 -33.34
C MET A 359 65.71 -75.66 -33.48
N GLN A 360 66.83 -76.24 -33.92
CA GLN A 360 68.06 -75.51 -34.24
C GLN A 360 67.91 -74.61 -35.46
N ASP A 361 67.07 -74.95 -36.42
CA ASP A 361 66.78 -74.22 -37.65
C ASP A 361 65.76 -73.13 -37.39
N ALA A 362 64.85 -73.31 -36.43
CA ALA A 362 64.00 -72.25 -35.88
C ALA A 362 64.83 -71.25 -35.07
N VAL A 363 65.78 -71.73 -34.25
CA VAL A 363 66.76 -70.90 -33.55
C VAL A 363 67.75 -70.25 -34.54
N ALA A 364 68.14 -70.94 -35.60
CA ALA A 364 69.00 -70.41 -36.66
C ALA A 364 68.23 -69.45 -37.56
N SER A 365 66.93 -69.62 -37.77
CA SER A 365 66.05 -68.69 -38.46
C SER A 365 65.81 -67.45 -37.61
N LEU A 366 65.68 -67.58 -36.29
CA LEU A 366 65.68 -66.46 -35.34
C LEU A 366 67.04 -65.75 -35.35
N ASN A 367 68.16 -66.48 -35.31
CA ASN A 367 69.51 -65.93 -35.44
C ASN A 367 69.80 -65.37 -36.83
N ALA A 368 69.15 -65.85 -37.89
CA ALA A 368 69.25 -65.33 -39.25
C ALA A 368 68.28 -64.17 -39.47
N LEU A 369 67.19 -64.07 -38.71
CA LEU A 369 66.33 -62.88 -38.65
C LEU A 369 67.05 -61.76 -37.90
N VAL A 370 67.71 -62.10 -36.79
CA VAL A 370 68.62 -61.22 -36.06
C VAL A 370 69.84 -60.89 -36.91
N GLY A 371 70.40 -61.86 -37.64
CA GLY A 371 71.51 -61.68 -38.57
C GLY A 371 71.14 -60.89 -39.82
N LYS A 372 69.90 -60.99 -40.32
CA LYS A 372 69.35 -60.12 -41.38
C LYS A 372 68.96 -58.74 -40.85
N LEU A 373 68.61 -58.61 -39.57
CA LEU A 373 68.45 -57.31 -38.91
C LEU A 373 69.81 -56.64 -38.66
N GLU A 374 70.83 -57.43 -38.34
CA GLU A 374 72.23 -57.01 -38.19
C GLU A 374 72.86 -56.74 -39.56
N GLU A 375 72.55 -57.51 -40.61
CA GLU A 375 72.98 -57.31 -41.99
C GLU A 375 72.17 -56.20 -42.68
N SER A 376 70.89 -56.00 -42.37
CA SER A 376 70.13 -54.82 -42.80
C SER A 376 70.61 -53.58 -42.06
N GLY A 377 70.91 -53.68 -40.76
CA GLY A 377 71.56 -52.63 -39.98
C GLY A 377 72.96 -52.31 -40.49
N LYS A 378 73.75 -53.33 -40.86
CA LYS A 378 75.09 -53.22 -41.43
C LYS A 378 75.04 -52.76 -42.88
N LYS A 379 74.08 -53.16 -43.70
CA LYS A 379 73.84 -52.67 -45.07
C LYS A 379 73.33 -51.24 -45.07
N THR A 380 72.51 -50.84 -44.10
CA THR A 380 72.13 -49.43 -43.90
C THR A 380 73.34 -48.61 -43.44
N THR A 381 74.21 -49.20 -42.60
CA THR A 381 75.48 -48.59 -42.17
C THR A 381 76.53 -48.56 -43.30
N ASP A 382 76.59 -49.58 -44.16
CA ASP A 382 77.48 -49.71 -45.31
C ASP A 382 76.98 -48.87 -46.48
N ASP A 383 75.66 -48.69 -46.67
CA ASP A 383 75.05 -47.74 -47.60
C ASP A 383 75.28 -46.31 -47.09
N MET A 384 75.18 -46.06 -45.78
CA MET A 384 75.66 -44.81 -45.17
C MET A 384 77.16 -44.61 -45.36
N ALA A 385 77.97 -45.65 -45.18
CA ALA A 385 79.42 -45.60 -45.36
C ALA A 385 79.80 -45.47 -46.84
N ALA A 386 79.02 -46.01 -47.77
CA ALA A 386 79.18 -45.88 -49.22
C ALA A 386 78.72 -44.49 -49.70
N GLN A 387 77.65 -43.94 -49.13
CA GLN A 387 77.21 -42.56 -49.33
C GLN A 387 78.24 -41.57 -48.76
N MET A 388 78.82 -41.88 -47.60
CA MET A 388 79.90 -41.13 -46.96
C MET A 388 81.23 -41.28 -47.73
N ALA A 389 81.53 -42.46 -48.27
CA ALA A 389 82.67 -42.72 -49.14
C ALA A 389 82.50 -42.10 -50.54
N ALA A 390 81.28 -42.01 -51.06
CA ALA A 390 80.95 -41.28 -52.28
C ALA A 390 81.05 -39.76 -52.05
N SER A 391 80.68 -39.29 -50.86
CA SER A 391 80.91 -37.91 -50.42
C SER A 391 82.39 -37.61 -50.19
N ILE A 392 83.17 -38.58 -49.69
CA ILE A 392 84.64 -38.50 -49.56
C ILE A 392 85.31 -38.59 -50.94
N ARG A 393 84.81 -39.39 -51.90
CA ARG A 393 85.31 -39.42 -53.28
C ARG A 393 85.00 -38.14 -54.04
N ALA A 394 83.81 -37.56 -53.84
CA ALA A 394 83.49 -36.21 -54.33
C ALA A 394 84.38 -35.14 -53.67
N MET A 395 84.87 -35.41 -52.45
CA MET A 395 85.89 -34.62 -51.76
C MET A 395 87.32 -34.94 -52.26
N GLU A 396 87.61 -36.16 -52.73
CA GLU A 396 88.88 -36.57 -53.35
C GLU A 396 89.04 -36.06 -54.78
N GLU A 397 87.99 -35.98 -55.59
CA GLU A 397 88.01 -35.27 -56.90
C GLU A 397 88.27 -33.77 -56.68
N ARG A 398 87.71 -33.21 -55.60
CA ARG A 398 88.00 -31.86 -55.14
C ARG A 398 89.44 -31.73 -54.61
N GLN A 399 89.98 -32.78 -53.99
CA GLN A 399 91.36 -32.90 -53.50
C GLN A 399 92.38 -33.14 -54.63
N ALA A 400 92.00 -33.74 -55.76
CA ALA A 400 92.88 -33.93 -56.92
C ALA A 400 93.21 -32.59 -57.60
N SER A 401 92.25 -31.66 -57.63
CA SER A 401 92.49 -30.26 -58.00
C SER A 401 93.41 -29.53 -57.02
N ILE A 402 93.32 -29.87 -55.72
CA ILE A 402 94.21 -29.36 -54.67
C ILE A 402 95.63 -29.98 -54.80
N ASN A 403 95.76 -31.24 -55.20
CA ASN A 403 97.05 -31.92 -55.33
C ASN A 403 97.94 -31.32 -56.44
N THR A 404 97.36 -30.85 -57.55
CA THR A 404 98.13 -30.11 -58.58
C THR A 404 98.70 -28.80 -58.03
N GLN A 405 97.99 -28.13 -57.11
CA GLN A 405 98.51 -26.96 -56.38
C GLN A 405 99.46 -27.33 -55.23
N THR A 406 99.46 -28.60 -54.80
CA THR A 406 100.27 -29.09 -53.68
C THR A 406 101.64 -29.59 -54.16
N GLU A 407 101.79 -29.96 -55.43
CA GLU A 407 103.08 -30.36 -56.02
C GLU A 407 104.09 -29.20 -56.08
N GLU A 408 103.64 -27.96 -56.36
CA GLU A 408 104.46 -26.73 -56.23
C GLU A 408 104.78 -26.38 -54.76
N PHE A 409 103.94 -26.78 -53.81
CA PHE A 409 104.07 -26.49 -52.38
C PHE A 409 105.01 -27.48 -51.65
N VAL A 410 105.08 -28.72 -52.11
CA VAL A 410 105.91 -29.79 -51.52
C VAL A 410 107.40 -29.53 -51.68
N ASP A 411 107.83 -28.88 -52.78
CA ASP A 411 109.23 -28.49 -52.98
C ASP A 411 109.66 -27.38 -51.99
N GLN A 412 108.76 -26.49 -51.60
CA GLN A 412 109.01 -25.49 -50.55
C GLN A 412 109.01 -26.11 -49.14
N ILE A 413 108.18 -27.13 -48.88
CA ILE A 413 108.14 -27.86 -47.60
C ILE A 413 109.42 -28.65 -47.35
N ARG A 414 110.03 -29.23 -48.38
CA ARG A 414 111.25 -30.05 -48.22
C ARG A 414 112.42 -29.25 -47.63
N GLN A 415 112.48 -27.95 -47.94
CA GLN A 415 113.45 -27.01 -47.39
C GLN A 415 113.10 -26.56 -45.96
N LEU A 416 111.81 -26.42 -45.65
CA LEU A 416 111.32 -26.03 -44.32
C LEU A 416 111.47 -27.15 -43.27
N VAL A 417 111.26 -28.41 -43.66
CA VAL A 417 111.31 -29.59 -42.78
C VAL A 417 112.70 -29.82 -42.19
N GLN A 418 113.76 -29.50 -42.93
CA GLN A 418 115.13 -29.66 -42.46
C GLN A 418 115.50 -28.68 -41.33
N SER A 419 114.87 -27.49 -41.30
CA SER A 419 115.03 -26.53 -40.18
C SER A 419 114.04 -26.77 -39.04
N SER A 420 112.82 -27.24 -39.35
CA SER A 420 111.75 -27.50 -38.38
C SER A 420 112.04 -28.69 -37.46
N GLN A 421 112.81 -29.69 -37.92
CA GLN A 421 113.11 -30.89 -37.12
C GLN A 421 113.98 -30.58 -35.88
N ALA A 422 114.84 -29.55 -35.94
CA ALA A 422 115.63 -29.11 -34.81
C ALA A 422 114.82 -28.25 -33.81
N GLU A 423 113.92 -27.39 -34.29
CA GLU A 423 113.08 -26.55 -33.42
C GLU A 423 111.95 -27.34 -32.74
N THR A 424 111.38 -28.33 -33.44
CA THR A 424 110.28 -29.17 -32.94
C THR A 424 110.70 -30.00 -31.73
N GLN A 425 111.93 -30.52 -31.70
CA GLN A 425 112.42 -31.35 -30.59
C GLN A 425 112.58 -30.53 -29.29
N GLN A 426 112.92 -29.24 -29.41
CA GLN A 426 113.06 -28.34 -28.27
C GLN A 426 111.70 -27.84 -27.75
N LYS A 427 110.73 -27.58 -28.64
CA LYS A 427 109.35 -27.24 -28.24
C LYS A 427 108.56 -28.43 -27.69
N LEU A 428 108.80 -29.66 -28.17
CA LEU A 428 108.12 -30.86 -27.65
C LEU A 428 108.45 -31.13 -26.17
N GLN A 429 109.69 -30.87 -25.76
CA GLN A 429 110.10 -31.03 -24.36
C GLN A 429 109.41 -29.99 -23.45
N ALA A 430 109.30 -28.74 -23.92
CA ALA A 430 108.63 -27.66 -23.19
C ALA A 430 107.10 -27.83 -23.12
N THR A 431 106.47 -28.39 -24.15
CA THR A 431 105.02 -28.68 -24.14
C THR A 431 104.68 -29.87 -23.25
N LEU A 432 105.54 -30.89 -23.17
CA LEU A 432 105.33 -32.02 -22.25
C LEU A 432 105.40 -31.60 -20.77
N ASP A 433 106.32 -30.70 -20.39
CA ASP A 433 106.37 -30.13 -19.04
C ASP A 433 105.15 -29.24 -18.72
N SER A 434 104.69 -28.44 -19.70
CA SER A 434 103.50 -27.59 -19.54
C SER A 434 102.21 -28.42 -19.45
N ILE A 435 102.09 -29.53 -20.18
CA ILE A 435 100.94 -30.43 -20.11
C ILE A 435 100.92 -31.17 -18.77
N GLY A 436 102.09 -31.56 -18.24
CA GLY A 436 102.22 -32.14 -16.91
C GLY A 436 101.66 -31.22 -15.80
N GLN A 437 102.06 -29.94 -15.80
CA GLN A 437 101.56 -28.96 -14.83
C GLN A 437 100.08 -28.62 -15.01
N GLN A 438 99.59 -28.54 -16.26
CA GLN A 438 98.17 -28.29 -16.52
C GLN A 438 97.28 -29.46 -16.10
N MET A 439 97.71 -30.71 -16.29
CA MET A 439 96.93 -31.88 -15.87
C MET A 439 96.83 -31.97 -14.34
N THR A 440 97.90 -31.67 -13.60
CA THR A 440 97.87 -31.58 -12.13
C THR A 440 96.91 -30.48 -11.64
N THR A 441 96.88 -29.34 -12.34
CA THR A 441 95.98 -28.22 -12.01
C THR A 441 94.51 -28.55 -12.31
N ILE A 442 94.23 -29.25 -13.41
CA ILE A 442 92.87 -29.69 -13.76
C ILE A 442 92.37 -30.73 -12.76
N LEU A 443 93.20 -31.71 -12.37
CA LEU A 443 92.83 -32.72 -11.37
C LEU A 443 92.57 -32.09 -9.99
N SER A 444 93.36 -31.09 -9.60
CA SER A 444 93.12 -30.31 -8.36
C SER A 444 91.79 -29.55 -8.42
N LYS A 445 91.52 -28.85 -9.54
CA LYS A 445 90.27 -28.10 -9.71
C LYS A 445 89.03 -28.98 -9.85
N LEU A 446 89.17 -30.16 -10.44
CA LEU A 446 88.06 -31.12 -10.56
C LEU A 446 87.73 -31.73 -9.20
N SER A 447 88.73 -32.06 -8.40
CA SER A 447 88.55 -32.54 -7.02
C SER A 447 87.89 -31.47 -6.13
N GLU A 448 88.32 -30.22 -6.24
CA GLU A 448 87.75 -29.09 -5.50
C GLU A 448 86.32 -28.77 -5.97
N SER A 449 86.07 -28.78 -7.27
CA SER A 449 84.73 -28.57 -7.85
C SER A 449 83.76 -29.69 -7.47
N GLN A 450 84.20 -30.94 -7.41
CA GLN A 450 83.33 -32.05 -7.06
C GLN A 450 82.94 -31.99 -5.57
N ALA A 451 83.88 -31.67 -4.68
CA ALA A 451 83.60 -31.47 -3.25
C ALA A 451 82.59 -30.32 -3.02
N LYS A 452 82.78 -29.20 -3.72
CA LYS A 452 81.88 -28.04 -3.63
C LYS A 452 80.47 -28.32 -4.16
N VAL A 453 80.35 -29.08 -5.24
CA VAL A 453 79.05 -29.49 -5.80
C VAL A 453 78.29 -30.41 -4.84
N PHE A 454 78.97 -31.32 -4.13
CA PHE A 454 78.30 -32.16 -3.13
C PHE A 454 77.79 -31.34 -1.93
N GLU A 455 78.55 -30.33 -1.51
CA GLU A 455 78.17 -29.46 -0.40
C GLU A 455 77.01 -28.53 -0.76
N ASP A 456 77.05 -27.92 -1.95
CA ASP A 456 75.95 -27.09 -2.48
C ASP A 456 74.67 -27.91 -2.72
N ASN A 457 74.78 -29.14 -3.24
CA ASN A 457 73.62 -29.97 -3.51
C ASN A 457 72.94 -30.46 -2.21
N ARG A 458 73.72 -30.75 -1.17
CA ARG A 458 73.21 -31.11 0.16
C ARG A 458 72.53 -29.92 0.86
N ALA A 459 73.12 -28.72 0.76
CA ALA A 459 72.49 -27.51 1.28
C ALA A 459 71.16 -27.17 0.57
N ARG A 460 71.11 -27.45 -0.74
CA ARG A 460 69.91 -27.23 -1.57
C ARG A 460 68.79 -28.23 -1.26
N GLU A 461 69.11 -29.50 -1.05
CA GLU A 461 68.14 -30.51 -0.58
C GLU A 461 67.57 -30.15 0.79
N GLN A 462 68.41 -29.72 1.72
CA GLN A 462 67.97 -29.35 3.07
C GLN A 462 67.07 -28.11 3.06
N SER A 463 67.42 -27.09 2.28
CA SER A 463 66.55 -25.91 2.08
C SER A 463 65.21 -26.24 1.40
N MET A 464 65.18 -27.21 0.48
CA MET A 464 63.94 -27.66 -0.15
C MET A 464 63.05 -28.41 0.85
N ALA A 465 63.63 -29.28 1.68
CA ALA A 465 62.90 -30.00 2.72
C ALA A 465 62.28 -29.04 3.76
N ASP A 466 63.04 -28.04 4.20
CA ASP A 466 62.53 -27.03 5.16
C ASP A 466 61.40 -26.18 4.56
N ARG A 467 61.52 -25.77 3.30
CA ARG A 467 60.47 -25.02 2.59
C ARG A 467 59.20 -25.85 2.39
N ALA A 468 59.34 -27.12 2.02
CA ALA A 468 58.21 -28.02 1.86
C ALA A 468 57.50 -28.28 3.20
N SER A 469 58.26 -28.46 4.28
CA SER A 469 57.71 -28.64 5.63
C SER A 469 56.96 -27.40 6.11
N ASN A 470 57.52 -26.20 5.93
CA ASN A 470 56.87 -24.95 6.29
C ASN A 470 55.59 -24.70 5.47
N ALA A 471 55.60 -24.95 4.17
CA ALA A 471 54.41 -24.80 3.33
C ALA A 471 53.28 -25.75 3.75
N VAL A 472 53.60 -27.01 4.08
CA VAL A 472 52.62 -27.97 4.60
C VAL A 472 52.10 -27.55 5.97
N SER A 473 52.94 -27.00 6.84
CA SER A 473 52.54 -26.49 8.15
C SER A 473 51.60 -25.28 8.04
N GLU A 474 51.89 -24.32 7.15
CA GLU A 474 51.01 -23.17 6.90
C GLU A 474 49.69 -23.58 6.27
N MET A 475 49.70 -24.55 5.35
CA MET A 475 48.50 -25.07 4.73
C MET A 475 47.62 -25.81 5.76
N THR A 476 48.23 -26.54 6.68
CA THR A 476 47.53 -27.20 7.80
C THR A 476 46.89 -26.17 8.73
N GLY A 477 47.63 -25.12 9.11
CA GLY A 477 47.09 -24.04 9.94
C GLY A 477 45.97 -23.26 9.26
N SER A 478 46.05 -23.05 7.94
CA SER A 478 45.01 -22.38 7.15
C SER A 478 43.73 -23.21 7.04
N VAL A 479 43.85 -24.53 6.85
CA VAL A 479 42.71 -25.45 6.85
C VAL A 479 42.05 -25.53 8.23
N GLU A 480 42.86 -25.58 9.30
CA GLU A 480 42.34 -25.60 10.68
C GLU A 480 41.61 -24.30 11.04
N ALA A 481 42.13 -23.14 10.59
CA ALA A 481 41.45 -21.86 10.73
C ALA A 481 40.13 -21.81 9.94
N ALA A 482 40.11 -22.27 8.69
CA ALA A 482 38.90 -22.30 7.86
C ALA A 482 37.81 -23.20 8.45
N VAL A 483 38.17 -24.37 8.98
CA VAL A 483 37.23 -25.27 9.65
C VAL A 483 36.63 -24.61 10.90
N LYS A 484 37.44 -23.89 11.68
CA LYS A 484 36.99 -23.17 12.87
C LYS A 484 36.04 -22.03 12.52
N GLU A 485 36.32 -21.29 11.45
CA GLU A 485 35.46 -20.21 10.96
C GLU A 485 34.12 -20.73 10.43
N ILE A 486 34.14 -21.82 9.66
CA ILE A 486 32.93 -22.49 9.15
C ILE A 486 32.06 -23.00 10.31
N SER A 487 32.68 -23.57 11.35
CA SER A 487 31.96 -24.03 12.54
C SER A 487 31.27 -22.86 13.27
N ALA A 488 31.98 -21.74 13.47
CA ALA A 488 31.43 -20.54 14.09
C ALA A 488 30.29 -19.91 13.26
N ALA A 489 30.46 -19.85 11.93
CA ALA A 489 29.44 -19.35 11.01
C ALA A 489 28.19 -20.24 11.02
N SER A 490 28.36 -21.56 11.01
CA SER A 490 27.25 -22.52 11.06
C SER A 490 26.46 -22.41 12.38
N GLN A 491 27.15 -22.21 13.50
CA GLN A 491 26.50 -22.01 14.80
C GLN A 491 25.73 -20.68 14.88
N THR A 492 26.28 -19.61 14.30
CA THR A 492 25.62 -18.31 14.18
C THR A 492 24.38 -18.40 13.28
N MET A 493 24.47 -19.16 12.19
CA MET A 493 23.35 -19.40 11.27
C MET A 493 22.24 -20.20 11.95
N ALA A 494 22.57 -21.25 12.70
CA ALA A 494 21.61 -22.02 13.49
C ALA A 494 20.88 -21.15 14.52
N GLN A 495 21.61 -20.26 15.19
CA GLN A 495 21.03 -19.33 16.17
C GLN A 495 20.14 -18.26 15.52
N SER A 496 20.52 -17.77 14.34
CA SER A 496 19.71 -16.84 13.56
C SER A 496 18.41 -17.48 13.09
N VAL A 497 18.47 -18.74 12.62
CA VAL A 497 17.27 -19.53 12.24
C VAL A 497 16.35 -19.73 13.45
N SER A 498 16.90 -20.11 14.60
CA SER A 498 16.12 -20.25 15.84
C SER A 498 15.42 -18.96 16.24
N THR A 499 16.11 -17.82 16.14
CA THR A 499 15.56 -16.50 16.46
C THR A 499 14.47 -16.10 15.47
N LEU A 500 14.66 -16.37 14.18
CA LEU A 500 13.66 -16.17 13.13
C LEU A 500 12.41 -17.02 13.37
N THR A 501 12.57 -18.29 13.73
CA THR A 501 11.43 -19.17 14.06
C THR A 501 10.66 -18.66 15.26
N ALA A 502 11.34 -18.24 16.34
CA ALA A 502 10.69 -17.68 17.52
C ALA A 502 9.97 -16.36 17.22
N ALA A 503 10.58 -15.46 16.44
CA ALA A 503 9.96 -14.21 16.02
C ALA A 503 8.74 -14.44 15.12
N THR A 504 8.83 -15.42 14.21
CA THR A 504 7.73 -15.79 13.30
C THR A 504 6.56 -16.38 14.10
N ALA A 505 6.83 -17.30 15.04
CA ALA A 505 5.80 -17.85 15.92
C ALA A 505 5.11 -16.75 16.75
N SER A 506 5.87 -15.84 17.35
CA SER A 506 5.32 -14.70 18.10
C SER A 506 4.48 -13.78 17.23
N THR A 507 4.87 -13.58 15.98
CA THR A 507 4.12 -12.75 15.02
C THR A 507 2.81 -13.43 14.64
N VAL A 508 2.81 -14.75 14.40
CA VAL A 508 1.60 -15.53 14.13
C VAL A 508 0.63 -15.46 15.31
N ASP A 509 1.11 -15.60 16.55
CA ASP A 509 0.27 -15.46 17.76
C ASP A 509 -0.35 -14.06 17.87
N LYS A 510 0.45 -13.02 17.64
CA LYS A 510 -0.03 -11.62 17.64
C LYS A 510 -1.04 -11.38 16.51
N MET A 511 -0.82 -11.98 15.35
CA MET A 511 -1.72 -11.86 14.20
C MET A 511 -3.04 -12.59 14.46
N SER A 512 -3.00 -13.76 15.09
CA SER A 512 -4.19 -14.49 15.54
C SER A 512 -4.97 -13.71 16.60
N ALA A 513 -4.28 -13.14 17.59
CA ALA A 513 -4.89 -12.26 18.60
C ALA A 513 -5.47 -10.98 17.96
N GLY A 514 -4.80 -10.42 16.95
CA GLY A 514 -5.28 -9.30 16.15
C GLY A 514 -6.56 -9.65 15.39
N ALA A 515 -6.61 -10.82 14.74
CA ALA A 515 -7.77 -11.31 14.02
C ALA A 515 -8.97 -11.51 14.96
N ASN A 516 -8.79 -12.10 16.14
CA ASN A 516 -9.85 -12.23 17.15
C ASN A 516 -10.39 -10.87 17.64
N ARG A 517 -9.50 -9.87 17.79
CA ARG A 517 -9.93 -8.50 18.12
C ARG A 517 -10.71 -7.85 16.98
N LEU A 518 -10.32 -8.07 15.74
CA LEU A 518 -11.05 -7.58 14.56
C LEU A 518 -12.43 -8.23 14.46
N ASP A 519 -12.54 -9.53 14.71
CA ASP A 519 -13.83 -10.25 14.75
C ASP A 519 -14.76 -9.70 15.83
N THR A 520 -14.21 -9.47 17.04
CA THR A 520 -14.95 -8.85 18.15
C THR A 520 -15.40 -7.43 17.79
N ALA A 521 -14.51 -6.64 17.16
CA ALA A 521 -14.82 -5.28 16.73
C ALA A 521 -15.90 -5.27 15.64
N ALA A 522 -15.83 -6.17 14.65
CA ALA A 522 -16.82 -6.32 13.60
C ALA A 522 -18.20 -6.71 14.18
N THR A 523 -18.22 -7.64 15.14
CA THR A 523 -19.46 -8.05 15.84
C THR A 523 -20.07 -6.90 16.62
N ASN A 524 -19.24 -6.13 17.35
CA ASN A 524 -19.71 -4.93 18.06
C ASN A 524 -20.22 -3.85 17.10
N PHE A 525 -19.58 -3.70 15.93
CA PHE A 525 -20.00 -2.75 14.91
C PHE A 525 -21.35 -3.15 14.30
N ALA A 526 -21.56 -4.43 14.02
CA ALA A 526 -22.85 -4.96 13.58
C ALA A 526 -23.94 -4.70 14.63
N ALA A 527 -23.68 -4.99 15.91
CA ALA A 527 -24.61 -4.71 17.00
C ALA A 527 -24.90 -3.21 17.17
N ALA A 528 -23.91 -2.34 16.94
CA ALA A 528 -24.13 -0.90 16.91
C ALA A 528 -25.02 -0.49 15.72
N GLY A 529 -24.83 -1.09 14.54
CA GLY A 529 -25.69 -0.91 13.37
C GLY A 529 -27.15 -1.29 13.63
N ASP A 530 -27.39 -2.41 14.31
CA ASP A 530 -28.73 -2.82 14.72
C ASP A 530 -29.37 -1.81 15.70
N ARG A 531 -28.60 -1.31 16.67
CA ARG A 531 -29.08 -0.28 17.61
C ARG A 531 -29.41 1.04 16.89
N VAL A 532 -28.60 1.46 15.93
CA VAL A 532 -28.88 2.66 15.11
C VAL A 532 -30.16 2.46 14.31
N THR A 533 -30.34 1.30 13.69
CA THR A 533 -31.56 0.96 12.94
C THR A 533 -32.79 1.00 13.85
N SER A 534 -32.67 0.44 15.07
CA SER A 534 -33.74 0.47 16.07
C SER A 534 -34.07 1.91 16.54
N ALA A 535 -33.04 2.73 16.79
CA ALA A 535 -33.20 4.14 17.14
C ALA A 535 -33.85 4.95 16.01
N MET A 536 -33.51 4.67 14.74
CA MET A 536 -34.17 5.26 13.58
C MET A 536 -35.64 4.85 13.49
N GLY A 537 -35.97 3.59 13.77
CA GLY A 537 -37.37 3.12 13.86
C GLY A 537 -38.16 3.83 14.97
N GLN A 538 -37.54 4.04 16.14
CA GLN A 538 -38.14 4.82 17.22
C GLN A 538 -38.31 6.30 16.84
N ALA A 539 -37.33 6.91 16.19
CA ALA A 539 -37.42 8.29 15.70
C ALA A 539 -38.54 8.45 14.66
N ALA A 540 -38.69 7.49 13.74
CA ALA A 540 -39.80 7.47 12.79
C ALA A 540 -41.16 7.36 13.50
N THR A 541 -41.24 6.52 14.56
CA THR A 541 -42.44 6.39 15.39
C THR A 541 -42.77 7.70 16.11
N VAL A 542 -41.78 8.35 16.71
CA VAL A 542 -41.94 9.66 17.38
C VAL A 542 -42.38 10.72 16.37
N SER A 543 -41.79 10.74 15.18
CA SER A 543 -42.20 11.64 14.10
C SER A 543 -43.66 11.40 13.70
N GLY A 544 -44.09 10.14 13.60
CA GLY A 544 -45.48 9.79 13.34
C GLY A 544 -46.43 10.32 14.42
N LYS A 545 -46.06 10.12 15.70
CA LYS A 545 -46.83 10.67 16.85
C LYS A 545 -46.86 12.19 16.88
N LEU A 546 -45.77 12.87 16.51
CA LEU A 546 -45.74 14.33 16.42
C LEU A 546 -46.67 14.85 15.31
N THR A 547 -46.72 14.16 14.17
CA THR A 547 -47.67 14.47 13.09
C THR A 547 -49.11 14.29 13.55
N GLU A 548 -49.42 13.20 14.25
CA GLU A 548 -50.74 12.94 14.83
C GLU A 548 -51.12 14.00 15.87
N LEU A 549 -50.19 14.34 16.77
CA LEU A 549 -50.37 15.39 17.76
C LEU A 549 -50.59 16.76 17.11
N SER A 550 -49.86 17.07 16.04
CA SER A 550 -50.05 18.30 15.25
C SER A 550 -51.44 18.34 14.61
N GLY A 551 -51.93 17.21 14.10
CA GLY A 551 -53.30 17.08 13.60
C GLY A 551 -54.33 17.33 14.71
N ALA A 552 -54.17 16.67 15.86
CA ALA A 552 -55.04 16.86 17.02
C ALA A 552 -55.02 18.31 17.55
N LEU A 553 -53.85 18.95 17.58
CA LEU A 553 -53.70 20.35 18.00
C LEU A 553 -54.35 21.30 17.00
N THR A 554 -54.26 21.03 15.70
CA THR A 554 -54.94 21.80 14.65
C THR A 554 -56.45 21.71 14.81
N THR A 555 -56.99 20.50 15.02
CA THR A 555 -58.42 20.28 15.29
C THR A 555 -58.86 20.98 16.57
N SER A 556 -58.08 20.88 17.65
CA SER A 556 -58.37 21.54 18.92
C SER A 556 -58.31 23.07 18.81
N SER A 557 -57.36 23.61 18.03
CA SER A 557 -57.29 25.04 17.72
C SER A 557 -58.49 25.51 16.91
N GLY A 558 -58.99 24.68 15.98
CA GLY A 558 -60.24 24.94 15.25
C GLY A 558 -61.44 25.01 16.20
N ALA A 559 -61.56 24.02 17.09
CA ALA A 559 -62.61 23.98 18.11
C ALA A 559 -62.53 25.17 19.09
N LEU A 560 -61.33 25.60 19.48
CA LEU A 560 -61.12 26.80 20.31
C LEU A 560 -61.51 28.08 19.58
N GLN A 561 -61.17 28.21 18.29
CA GLN A 561 -61.61 29.36 17.49
C GLN A 561 -63.13 29.41 17.36
N GLU A 562 -63.77 28.27 17.17
CA GLU A 562 -65.22 28.15 17.10
C GLU A 562 -65.88 28.46 18.45
N ALA A 563 -65.36 27.92 19.55
CA ALA A 563 -65.82 28.25 20.90
C ALA A 563 -65.64 29.75 21.25
N LEU A 564 -64.54 30.39 20.83
CA LEU A 564 -64.34 31.83 20.99
C LEU A 564 -65.32 32.64 20.14
N ARG A 565 -65.66 32.15 18.94
CA ARG A 565 -66.64 32.78 18.06
C ARG A 565 -68.06 32.67 18.64
N ASP A 566 -68.42 31.51 19.17
CA ASP A 566 -69.68 31.30 19.89
C ASP A 566 -69.73 32.14 21.17
N TYR A 567 -68.64 32.20 21.93
CA TYR A 567 -68.56 33.06 23.11
C TYR A 567 -68.74 34.54 22.76
N LYS A 568 -68.16 35.01 21.66
CA LYS A 568 -68.38 36.36 21.15
C LYS A 568 -69.85 36.59 20.78
N SER A 569 -70.45 35.66 20.05
CA SER A 569 -71.88 35.69 19.68
C SER A 569 -72.78 35.76 20.92
N GLN A 570 -72.49 34.93 21.93
CA GLN A 570 -73.21 34.89 23.19
C GLN A 570 -73.04 36.19 23.98
N ARG A 571 -71.84 36.77 23.99
CA ARG A 571 -71.59 38.08 24.61
C ARG A 571 -72.37 39.19 23.91
N ASP A 572 -72.43 39.18 22.59
CA ASP A 572 -73.17 40.17 21.81
C ASP A 572 -74.70 40.00 22.05
N ALA A 573 -75.20 38.76 22.15
CA ALA A 573 -76.58 38.48 22.53
C ALA A 573 -76.92 38.92 23.97
N VAL A 574 -76.01 38.69 24.93
CA VAL A 574 -76.15 39.19 26.31
C VAL A 574 -76.12 40.71 26.35
N SER A 575 -75.28 41.36 25.53
CA SER A 575 -75.27 42.81 25.40
C SER A 575 -76.59 43.36 24.83
N ALA A 576 -77.19 42.65 23.87
CA ALA A 576 -78.51 42.99 23.33
C ALA A 576 -79.60 42.82 24.41
N LEU A 577 -79.62 41.70 25.13
CA LEU A 577 -80.55 41.46 26.24
C LEU A 577 -80.40 42.52 27.36
N LEU A 578 -79.17 42.91 27.71
CA LEU A 578 -78.93 44.01 28.66
C LEU A 578 -79.42 45.35 28.12
N GLY A 579 -79.31 45.57 26.81
CA GLY A 579 -79.90 46.72 26.11
C GLY A 579 -81.43 46.74 26.23
N ASP A 580 -82.08 45.60 25.98
CA ASP A 580 -83.54 45.44 26.08
C ASP A 580 -84.02 45.59 27.54
N VAL A 581 -83.29 45.04 28.51
CA VAL A 581 -83.58 45.26 29.94
C VAL A 581 -83.45 46.74 30.29
N ARG A 582 -82.40 47.43 29.82
CA ARG A 582 -82.24 48.87 30.04
C ARG A 582 -83.38 49.67 29.40
N ALA A 583 -83.80 49.31 28.19
CA ALA A 583 -84.94 49.92 27.52
C ALA A 583 -86.23 49.69 28.30
N THR A 584 -86.44 48.48 28.82
CA THR A 584 -87.60 48.12 29.65
C THR A 584 -87.60 48.89 30.97
N VAL A 585 -86.44 49.06 31.61
CA VAL A 585 -86.30 49.88 32.83
C VAL A 585 -86.58 51.35 32.56
N GLU A 586 -86.11 51.91 31.44
CA GLU A 586 -86.46 53.28 31.05
C GLU A 586 -87.96 53.43 30.74
N LEU A 587 -88.57 52.43 30.12
CA LEU A 587 -90.01 52.39 29.87
C LEU A 587 -90.80 52.35 31.19
N ALA A 588 -90.40 51.49 32.13
CA ALA A 588 -90.98 51.40 33.46
C ALA A 588 -90.77 52.71 34.25
N LYS A 589 -89.60 53.36 34.15
CA LYS A 589 -89.33 54.65 34.78
C LYS A 589 -90.21 55.76 34.20
N LYS A 590 -90.44 55.74 32.89
CA LYS A 590 -91.38 56.65 32.21
C LYS A 590 -92.82 56.38 32.64
N GLU A 591 -93.20 55.12 32.83
CA GLU A 591 -94.52 54.72 33.31
C GLU A 591 -94.76 55.10 34.79
N VAL A 592 -93.74 54.95 35.65
CA VAL A 592 -93.76 55.46 37.03
C VAL A 592 -93.89 56.98 37.06
N SER A 593 -93.20 57.70 36.16
CA SER A 593 -93.35 59.15 36.01
C SER A 593 -94.76 59.54 35.55
N LEU A 594 -95.35 58.80 34.60
CA LEU A 594 -96.74 58.99 34.17
C LEU A 594 -97.72 58.71 35.30
N THR A 595 -97.46 57.69 36.13
CA THR A 595 -98.27 57.38 37.31
C THR A 595 -98.18 58.50 38.36
N GLY A 596 -97.00 59.12 38.52
CA GLY A 596 -96.82 60.32 39.34
C GLY A 596 -97.60 61.53 38.84
N ASP A 597 -97.59 61.79 37.52
CA ASP A 597 -98.36 62.88 36.90
C ASP A 597 -99.90 62.66 37.02
N VAL A 598 -100.34 61.40 36.88
CA VAL A 598 -101.74 61.02 37.14
C VAL A 598 -102.12 61.26 38.60
N LEU A 599 -101.25 60.91 39.56
CA LEU A 599 -101.49 61.14 40.99
C LEU A 599 -101.61 62.65 41.30
N GLN A 600 -100.72 63.47 40.72
CA GLN A 600 -100.75 64.92 40.87
C GLN A 600 -102.01 65.55 40.24
N ARG A 601 -102.46 65.03 39.09
CA ARG A 601 -103.73 65.42 38.48
C ARG A 601 -104.94 65.03 39.34
N ILE A 602 -104.92 63.87 39.99
CA ILE A 602 -105.96 63.44 40.94
C ILE A 602 -105.97 64.39 42.14
N GLU A 603 -104.82 64.69 42.75
CA GLU A 603 -104.71 65.65 43.86
C GLU A 603 -105.25 67.04 43.48
N THR A 604 -104.87 67.54 42.30
CA THR A 604 -105.36 68.82 41.77
C THR A 604 -106.87 68.80 41.53
N SER A 605 -107.40 67.70 41.00
CA SER A 605 -108.83 67.54 40.74
C SER A 605 -109.65 67.43 42.03
N THR A 606 -109.15 66.72 43.04
CA THR A 606 -109.73 66.65 44.38
C THR A 606 -109.75 68.02 45.06
N THR A 607 -108.68 68.81 44.89
CA THR A 607 -108.60 70.19 45.42
C THR A 607 -109.64 71.09 44.74
N LYS A 608 -109.79 70.99 43.40
CA LYS A 608 -110.83 71.72 42.67
C LYS A 608 -112.24 71.28 43.04
N LEU A 609 -112.46 69.99 43.26
CA LEU A 609 -113.74 69.45 43.75
C LEU A 609 -114.07 69.97 45.15
N SER A 610 -113.10 70.04 46.06
CA SER A 610 -113.27 70.64 47.39
C SER A 610 -113.61 72.14 47.30
N GLN A 611 -112.95 72.89 46.40
CA GLN A 611 -113.31 74.29 46.14
C GLN A 611 -114.72 74.42 45.55
N ALA A 612 -115.09 73.55 44.61
CA ALA A 612 -116.43 73.54 44.03
C ALA A 612 -117.51 73.17 45.08
N GLN A 613 -117.22 72.23 45.99
CA GLN A 613 -118.10 71.91 47.10
C GLN A 613 -118.29 73.11 48.03
N LYS A 614 -117.21 73.83 48.37
CA LYS A 614 -117.29 75.04 49.20
C LYS A 614 -118.11 76.15 48.53
N ALA A 615 -117.95 76.34 47.23
CA ALA A 615 -118.75 77.27 46.45
C ALA A 615 -120.23 76.83 46.34
N ALA A 616 -120.49 75.52 46.28
CA ALA A 616 -121.85 74.98 46.30
C ALA A 616 -122.51 75.16 47.68
N ASP A 617 -121.77 74.98 48.78
CA ASP A 617 -122.26 75.26 50.13
C ASP A 617 -122.58 76.76 50.29
N GLU A 618 -121.71 77.68 49.86
CA GLU A 618 -122.00 79.12 49.85
C GLU A 618 -123.23 79.47 49.00
N TYR A 619 -123.40 78.81 47.84
CA TYR A 619 -124.59 78.99 47.00
C TYR A 619 -125.86 78.48 47.69
N LEU A 620 -125.81 77.32 48.35
CA LEU A 620 -126.95 76.74 49.08
C LEU A 620 -127.30 77.57 50.32
N ASP A 621 -126.32 78.15 51.01
CA ASP A 621 -126.54 79.09 52.12
C ASP A 621 -127.22 80.37 51.60
N GLY A 622 -126.77 80.89 50.46
CA GLY A 622 -127.41 82.02 49.77
C GLY A 622 -128.86 81.73 49.35
N VAL A 623 -129.15 80.54 48.82
CA VAL A 623 -130.51 80.10 48.49
C VAL A 623 -131.38 79.99 49.76
N SER A 624 -130.82 79.49 50.86
CA SER A 624 -131.53 79.36 52.14
C SER A 624 -131.90 80.74 52.71
N GLN A 625 -131.00 81.72 52.59
CA GLN A 625 -131.25 83.10 52.98
C GLN A 625 -132.36 83.74 52.12
N VAL A 626 -132.32 83.56 50.80
CA VAL A 626 -133.37 84.06 49.90
C VAL A 626 -134.73 83.40 50.18
N LEU A 627 -134.76 82.12 50.53
CA LEU A 627 -135.99 81.43 50.95
C LEU A 627 -136.54 81.97 52.28
N ALA A 628 -135.67 82.32 53.23
CA ALA A 628 -136.06 82.96 54.49
C ALA A 628 -136.63 84.37 54.25
N ASP A 629 -135.92 85.21 53.48
CA ASP A 629 -136.35 86.57 53.14
C ASP A 629 -137.68 86.57 52.34
N SER A 630 -137.85 85.62 51.42
CA SER A 630 -139.08 85.44 50.65
C SER A 630 -140.26 84.96 51.51
N SER A 631 -140.01 84.09 52.50
CA SER A 631 -141.03 83.64 53.46
C SER A 631 -141.46 84.77 54.40
N ASP A 632 -140.55 85.65 54.79
CA ASP A 632 -140.85 86.85 55.58
C ASP A 632 -141.69 87.85 54.77
N ALA A 633 -141.29 88.13 53.53
CA ALA A 633 -142.06 88.98 52.63
C ALA A 633 -143.46 88.41 52.32
N PHE A 634 -143.60 87.08 52.18
CA PHE A 634 -144.89 86.43 52.02
C PHE A 634 -145.78 86.60 53.26
N ARG A 635 -145.21 86.39 54.45
CA ARG A 635 -145.93 86.56 55.73
C ARG A 635 -146.47 87.98 55.89
N GLU A 636 -145.64 88.98 55.58
CA GLU A 636 -146.00 90.40 55.67
C GLU A 636 -147.10 90.77 54.64
N SER A 637 -146.98 90.25 53.42
CA SER A 637 -147.97 90.44 52.35
C SER A 637 -149.32 89.77 52.64
N VAL A 638 -149.32 88.59 53.27
CA VAL A 638 -150.54 87.88 53.70
C VAL A 638 -151.25 88.65 54.82
N VAL A 639 -150.52 89.11 55.84
CA VAL A 639 -151.10 89.92 56.94
C VAL A 639 -151.69 91.23 56.41
N SER A 640 -150.97 91.92 55.52
CA SER A 640 -151.45 93.15 54.88
C SER A 640 -152.71 92.93 54.05
N THR A 641 -152.76 91.84 53.26
CA THR A 641 -153.91 91.51 52.42
C THR A 641 -155.13 91.11 53.27
N LEU A 642 -154.95 90.33 54.34
CA LEU A 642 -156.03 89.98 55.27
C LEU A 642 -156.57 91.20 56.01
N ALA A 643 -155.72 92.13 56.45
CA ALA A 643 -156.15 93.39 57.05
C ALA A 643 -156.97 94.24 56.08
N LYS A 644 -156.55 94.32 54.81
CA LYS A 644 -157.24 95.06 53.75
C LYS A 644 -158.59 94.44 53.39
N VAL A 645 -158.67 93.11 53.27
CA VAL A 645 -159.92 92.37 53.02
C VAL A 645 -160.89 92.49 54.18
N ASN A 646 -160.41 92.44 55.42
CA ASN A 646 -161.27 92.60 56.60
C ASN A 646 -161.86 94.03 56.69
N HIS A 647 -161.07 95.05 56.35
CA HIS A 647 -161.54 96.43 56.28
C HIS A 647 -162.60 96.61 55.18
N ASP A 648 -162.37 96.06 53.97
CA ASP A 648 -163.33 96.12 52.87
C ASP A 648 -164.62 95.35 53.18
N PHE A 649 -164.53 94.20 53.86
CA PHE A 649 -165.69 93.43 54.30
C PHE A 649 -166.57 94.22 55.28
N HIS A 650 -165.98 94.85 56.30
CA HIS A 650 -166.72 95.70 57.24
C HIS A 650 -167.34 96.93 56.57
N THR A 651 -166.64 97.53 55.61
CA THR A 651 -167.14 98.70 54.85
C THR A 651 -168.35 98.32 53.98
N LYS A 652 -168.29 97.17 53.28
CA LYS A 652 -169.40 96.64 52.48
C LYS A 652 -170.59 96.20 53.33
N LEU A 653 -170.34 95.61 54.51
CA LEU A 653 -171.38 95.22 55.47
C LEU A 653 -172.12 96.44 56.03
N SER A 654 -171.39 97.50 56.40
CA SER A 654 -171.97 98.76 56.89
C SER A 654 -172.85 99.44 55.84
N SER A 655 -172.40 99.46 54.57
CA SER A 655 -173.18 100.00 53.47
C SER A 655 -174.46 99.20 53.17
N ALA A 656 -174.42 97.87 53.31
CA ALA A 656 -175.59 97.01 53.11
C ALA A 656 -176.63 97.16 54.25
N VAL A 657 -176.19 97.32 55.51
CA VAL A 657 -177.06 97.59 56.66
C VAL A 657 -177.67 99.00 56.57
N GLY A 658 -176.91 99.99 56.09
CA GLY A 658 -177.43 101.35 55.83
C GLY A 658 -178.56 101.36 54.80
N LEU A 659 -178.43 100.62 53.69
CA LEU A 659 -179.48 100.50 52.68
C LEU A 659 -180.73 99.77 53.21
N LEU A 660 -180.58 98.81 54.13
CA LEU A 660 -181.68 98.12 54.78
C LEU A 660 -182.40 99.02 55.82
N SER A 661 -181.67 99.88 56.53
CA SER A 661 -182.24 100.87 57.44
C SER A 661 -183.08 101.91 56.69
N THR A 662 -182.62 102.39 55.53
CA THR A 662 -183.36 103.37 54.73
C THR A 662 -184.66 102.79 54.17
N ALA A 663 -184.66 101.51 53.74
CA ALA A 663 -185.85 100.82 53.27
C ALA A 663 -186.89 100.56 54.38
N VAL A 664 -186.45 100.37 55.64
CA VAL A 664 -187.36 100.23 56.80
C VAL A 664 -187.94 101.59 57.22
N GLN A 665 -187.19 102.68 57.08
CA GLN A 665 -187.63 104.03 57.44
C GLN A 665 -188.63 104.61 56.42
N GLU A 666 -188.54 104.25 55.14
CA GLU A 666 -189.58 104.57 54.13
C GLU A 666 -190.89 103.79 54.35
N LEU A 667 -190.83 102.59 54.93
CA LEU A 667 -192.01 101.79 55.27
C LEU A 667 -192.76 102.33 56.52
N GLU A 668 -192.04 102.98 57.44
CA GLU A 668 -192.61 103.59 58.66
C GLU A 668 -193.36 104.90 58.35
N VAL A 669 -192.87 105.69 57.39
CA VAL A 669 -193.54 106.93 56.96
C VAL A 669 -194.85 106.67 56.21
N THR A 670 -195.00 105.50 55.57
CA THR A 670 -196.25 105.13 54.87
C THR A 670 -197.37 104.64 55.79
N LEU A 671 -197.10 104.38 57.08
CA LEU A 671 -198.09 103.85 58.04
C LEU A 671 -198.49 104.82 59.17
N GLY A 672 -197.79 105.94 59.37
CA GLY A 672 -198.07 106.87 60.48
C GLY A 672 -199.00 108.06 60.19
N GLY A 673 -199.42 108.27 58.93
CA GLY A 673 -200.07 109.52 58.50
C GLY A 673 -201.60 109.55 58.47
N SER A 674 -202.30 108.41 58.63
CA SER A 674 -203.76 108.39 58.73
C SER A 674 -204.20 108.06 60.16
N LEU A 675 -204.34 109.09 61.00
CA LEU A 675 -205.35 109.24 62.07
C LEU A 675 -204.94 110.32 63.10
N ALA A 676 -205.18 111.59 62.77
CA ALA A 676 -205.60 112.60 63.75
C ALA A 676 -206.31 113.78 63.05
N ALA A 677 -207.63 113.84 63.25
CA ALA A 677 -208.61 114.90 62.97
C ALA A 677 -209.02 115.20 61.50
N ARG A 678 -210.32 115.02 61.21
CA ARG A 678 -211.01 115.69 60.11
C ARG A 678 -211.46 117.08 60.59
N ARG A 679 -210.78 118.14 60.13
CA ARG A 679 -211.31 119.49 59.85
C ARG A 679 -210.29 120.32 59.10
#